data_AF-A0A7W0FIL0-F1
#
_entry.id   AF-A0A7W0FIL0-F1
#
_cell.length_a   1.000
_cell.length_b   1.000
_cell.length_c   1.000
_cell.angle_alpha   90.00
_cell.angle_beta   90.00
_cell.angle_gamma   90.00
#
_symmetry.space_group_name_H-M   'P 1'
#
loop_
_entity.id
_entity.type
_entity.pdbx_description
1 polymer ?
#
loop_
_entity_poly.entity_id
_entity_poly.type
_entity_poly.pdbx_seq_one_letter_code
_entity_poly.pdbx_strand_id
1 'polypeptide(L)'
;MNKFTDSRMENMAASSSNYTDKVLNPQKSRQWLIGVWLIRVTYIALSISCVIDIIIGFTEKFDWVDWTSLLIRLTAVAIIVIFAEPSLKKNNPIPAVLTTIIVSEIALFFMCVVSPLMIAWLLGIIISLLLSLLVIQLMPPTWMGKGIFISFVGGAVVALTDFLPKTVSYQINVSDPQALLLTAMAIGLSVLLFARYSKYPVTAKLVLAISTLVVFGVNILGVIISSVLLRSENMATETISAISSWFLFGSQIFVIFSAVAALWLARFITKPLLEIVEVADKISREGDLSQRSITRYQDEVGLMSDSFNQLIASLFEMANIAEEISSGDLTMEVTPKSDHDDLGNAFKKMVSSLRVTVASVAANAAELNQSAAELSEASLQARAATDQITNSMQQMASSSQDQTSAVAATSNSVEQMSKAIEGVARGSQEQSQSVAKATEITDQINTAIRQVAQNANAVATDSASAAETAKNGSQIVEGTLTGMHTIKTKVDAASEKIEEMGKRSLEIGAIVETIEEIASQTNLLALNAAIEAARAGEHGKGFAVVADEVRKLAERSSLATKEIDALINGIQSTVSDAVQAMAESSSEVEEGVTNANLAGKALADILGATTAANKQAALASEATARMEQASQELVIAVDAVSEIVEQNTAATEEMAATSSEVSQSIEHIASASEENSAEVEQVSASTEEMGAQIAEVTDAAASLSSMAKALDQIVVGFKLTRE
;
A
#
# COMPACT_ATOMS: atom_id res chain seq x y z
N MET A 1 15.33 17.29 41.26
CA MET A 1 15.61 18.69 40.92
C MET A 1 14.33 19.48 41.13
N ASN A 2 14.35 20.32 42.16
CA ASN A 2 13.42 21.39 42.56
C ASN A 2 12.07 21.58 41.84
N LYS A 3 11.01 21.66 42.68
CA LYS A 3 9.96 22.71 42.73
C LYS A 3 9.00 22.77 41.51
N PHE A 4 7.68 22.82 41.62
CA PHE A 4 6.80 23.33 42.68
C PHE A 4 5.46 22.57 42.63
N THR A 5 5.16 21.89 43.72
CA THR A 5 3.81 21.73 44.26
C THR A 5 3.39 23.05 44.92
N ASP A 6 2.18 23.54 44.67
CA ASP A 6 1.28 24.04 45.72
C ASP A 6 -0.05 24.41 45.05
N SER A 7 -1.11 23.62 45.22
CA SER A 7 -1.87 23.53 46.46
C SER A 7 -2.32 24.93 46.92
N ARG A 8 -3.35 25.47 46.27
CA ARG A 8 -4.34 26.31 46.96
C ARG A 8 -5.63 26.43 46.13
N MET A 9 -6.19 25.27 45.83
CA MET A 9 -7.63 25.07 46.04
C MET A 9 -7.87 25.05 47.55
N GLU A 10 -9.09 25.45 47.95
CA GLU A 10 -9.60 25.53 49.33
C GLU A 10 -9.34 26.84 50.06
N ASN A 11 -10.20 27.82 49.75
CA ASN A 11 -11.06 28.54 50.70
C ASN A 11 -11.46 29.87 50.03
N MET A 12 -12.41 29.81 49.09
CA MET A 12 -13.80 30.19 49.34
C MET A 12 -13.93 31.56 50.01
N ALA A 13 -14.33 32.53 49.17
CA ALA A 13 -15.34 33.55 49.45
C ALA A 13 -15.73 33.76 50.93
N ALA A 14 -15.18 34.80 51.56
CA ALA A 14 -15.86 35.63 52.56
C ALA A 14 -15.04 36.88 52.93
N SER A 15 -15.31 38.02 52.30
CA SER A 15 -15.55 39.32 52.97
C SER A 15 -15.31 40.50 52.01
N SER A 16 -16.42 40.98 51.46
CA SER A 16 -16.60 42.37 51.09
C SER A 16 -16.24 43.31 52.25
N SER A 17 -15.83 44.54 51.90
CA SER A 17 -16.09 45.76 52.67
C SER A 17 -15.32 45.92 54.00
N ASN A 18 -14.13 46.53 53.94
CA ASN A 18 -13.71 47.69 54.75
C ASN A 18 -12.19 47.93 54.67
N TYR A 19 -11.78 49.19 54.85
CA TYR A 19 -10.41 49.73 54.89
C TYR A 19 -9.80 50.00 53.50
N THR A 20 -9.91 51.18 52.86
CA THR A 20 -9.80 52.58 53.32
C THR A 20 -8.70 52.84 54.35
N ASP A 21 -7.92 53.89 54.06
CA ASP A 21 -6.95 54.54 54.93
C ASP A 21 -5.62 53.80 55.18
N LYS A 22 -4.64 54.02 54.27
CA LYS A 22 -3.27 54.47 54.60
C LYS A 22 -2.27 54.15 53.47
N VAL A 23 -2.27 54.95 52.41
CA VAL A 23 -1.03 55.32 51.68
C VAL A 23 -1.25 56.74 51.14
N LEU A 24 -1.05 57.75 52.00
CA LEU A 24 0.15 58.60 52.07
C LEU A 24 0.20 59.69 50.98
N ASN A 25 -0.45 60.82 51.31
CA ASN A 25 -0.20 62.12 50.70
C ASN A 25 0.97 62.81 51.45
N PRO A 26 2.19 62.91 50.88
CA PRO A 26 3.40 63.38 51.57
C PRO A 26 3.40 64.87 51.93
N GLN A 27 2.43 65.66 51.44
CA GLN A 27 2.39 67.11 51.67
C GLN A 27 1.91 67.50 53.09
N LYS A 28 1.16 66.65 53.78
CA LYS A 28 0.53 66.99 55.07
C LYS A 28 1.50 67.09 56.26
N SER A 29 2.60 66.34 56.29
CA SER A 29 3.51 66.29 57.45
C SER A 29 4.47 67.48 57.52
N ARG A 30 4.84 68.06 56.37
CA ARG A 30 5.79 69.19 56.28
C ARG A 30 5.16 70.51 56.73
N GLN A 31 3.87 70.72 56.47
CA GLN A 31 3.12 71.92 56.85
C GLN A 31 2.96 72.05 58.38
N TRP A 32 2.76 70.92 59.08
CA TRP A 32 2.60 70.89 60.54
C TRP A 32 3.89 71.31 61.28
N LEU A 33 5.06 70.88 60.80
CA LEU A 33 6.36 71.24 61.37
C LEU A 33 6.68 72.73 61.23
N ILE A 34 6.33 73.35 60.09
CA ILE A 34 6.56 74.78 59.82
C ILE A 34 5.70 75.66 60.74
N GLY A 35 4.45 75.26 61.02
CA GLY A 35 3.54 76.02 61.88
C GLY A 35 4.00 76.12 63.34
N VAL A 36 4.55 75.04 63.89
CA VAL A 36 5.08 75.03 65.27
C VAL A 36 6.32 75.93 65.39
N TRP A 37 7.17 75.96 64.37
CA TRP A 37 8.38 76.78 64.34
C TRP A 37 8.06 78.28 64.34
N LEU A 38 7.11 78.70 63.51
CA LEU A 38 6.66 80.10 63.42
C LEU A 38 6.14 80.65 64.75
N ILE A 39 5.31 79.89 65.48
CA ILE A 39 4.75 80.34 66.77
C ILE A 39 5.86 80.63 67.79
N ARG A 40 6.90 79.78 67.84
CA ARG A 40 8.01 79.93 68.80
C ARG A 40 8.90 81.14 68.50
N VAL A 41 9.16 81.43 67.22
CA VAL A 41 9.93 82.61 66.80
C VAL A 41 9.20 83.90 67.19
N THR A 42 7.88 83.92 67.03
CA THR A 42 7.04 85.09 67.30
C THR A 42 6.96 85.43 68.79
N TYR A 43 6.86 84.39 69.61
CA TYR A 43 6.92 84.51 71.07
C TYR A 43 8.22 85.18 71.55
N ILE A 44 9.36 84.79 70.97
CA ILE A 44 10.67 85.38 71.30
C ILE A 44 10.71 86.86 70.88
N ALA A 45 10.21 87.19 69.68
CA ALA A 45 10.22 88.55 69.17
C ALA A 45 9.38 89.53 70.01
N LEU A 46 8.13 89.19 70.36
CA LEU A 46 7.31 90.06 71.22
C LEU A 46 7.89 90.24 72.62
N SER A 47 8.44 89.16 73.20
CA SER A 47 9.02 89.21 74.55
C SER A 47 10.21 90.18 74.59
N ILE A 48 11.04 90.17 73.54
CA ILE A 48 12.15 91.13 73.39
C ILE A 48 11.62 92.56 73.24
N SER A 49 10.55 92.76 72.45
CA SER A 49 9.95 94.09 72.27
C SER A 49 9.46 94.71 73.57
N CYS A 50 8.68 93.96 74.37
CA CYS A 50 8.18 94.46 75.65
C CYS A 50 9.33 94.82 76.59
N VAL A 51 10.43 94.06 76.57
CA VAL A 51 11.63 94.36 77.36
C VAL A 51 12.29 95.65 76.87
N ILE A 52 12.40 95.87 75.57
CA ILE A 52 12.96 97.11 75.00
C ILE A 52 12.09 98.32 75.40
N ASP A 53 10.77 98.24 75.24
CA ASP A 53 9.86 99.34 75.59
C ASP A 53 9.87 99.64 77.10
N ILE A 54 9.97 98.61 77.95
CA ILE A 54 10.17 98.79 79.41
C ILE A 54 11.50 99.50 79.70
N ILE A 55 12.60 99.13 79.01
CA ILE A 55 13.91 99.78 79.18
C ILE A 55 13.84 101.25 78.77
N ILE A 56 13.21 101.56 77.62
CA ILE A 56 13.06 102.94 77.13
C ILE A 56 12.18 103.76 78.07
N GLY A 57 11.13 103.17 78.64
CA GLY A 57 10.25 103.82 79.61
C GLY A 57 10.92 104.21 80.94
N PHE A 58 12.09 103.66 81.25
CA PHE A 58 12.92 104.15 82.36
C PHE A 58 13.78 105.37 81.99
N THR A 59 14.05 105.59 80.70
CA THR A 59 14.89 106.70 80.19
C THR A 59 14.10 107.93 79.74
N GLU A 60 12.85 107.77 79.29
CA GLU A 60 11.97 108.86 78.82
C GLU A 60 10.58 108.79 79.48
N LYS A 61 9.92 109.94 79.68
CA LYS A 61 8.55 109.98 80.24
C LYS A 61 7.55 109.46 79.20
N PHE A 62 7.02 108.26 79.41
CA PHE A 62 5.91 107.70 78.64
C PHE A 62 4.60 108.48 78.87
N ASP A 63 3.87 108.77 77.80
CA ASP A 63 2.50 109.28 77.86
C ASP A 63 1.49 108.12 77.98
N TRP A 64 0.22 108.44 78.27
CA TRP A 64 -0.80 107.41 78.56
C TRP A 64 -1.01 106.43 77.39
N VAL A 65 -0.82 106.89 76.15
CA VAL A 65 -0.92 106.08 74.93
C VAL A 65 0.20 105.03 74.87
N ASP A 66 1.42 105.41 75.24
CA ASP A 66 2.56 104.50 75.20
C ASP A 66 2.42 103.38 76.26
N TRP A 67 1.89 103.72 77.44
CA TRP A 67 1.53 102.73 78.47
C TRP A 67 0.42 101.77 78.02
N THR A 68 -0.59 102.26 77.29
CA THR A 68 -1.64 101.37 76.74
C THR A 68 -1.10 100.43 75.67
N SER A 69 -0.20 100.90 74.81
CA SER A 69 0.46 100.07 73.80
C SER A 69 1.28 98.94 74.43
N LEU A 70 2.05 99.26 75.48
CA LEU A 70 2.81 98.27 76.24
C LEU A 70 1.91 97.20 76.90
N LEU A 71 0.78 97.62 77.49
CA LEU A 71 -0.17 96.72 78.14
C LEU A 71 -0.85 95.76 77.15
N ILE A 72 -1.19 96.24 75.95
CA ILE A 72 -1.77 95.41 74.88
C ILE A 72 -0.75 94.36 74.41
N ARG A 73 0.52 94.75 74.22
CA ARG A 73 1.58 93.81 73.82
C ARG A 73 1.83 92.74 74.89
N LEU A 74 1.84 93.11 76.17
CA LEU A 74 1.98 92.15 77.28
C LEU A 74 0.80 91.17 77.37
N THR A 75 -0.44 91.63 77.12
CA THR A 75 -1.62 90.75 77.10
C THR A 75 -1.65 89.84 75.87
N ALA A 76 -1.19 90.30 74.71
CA ALA A 76 -1.04 89.48 73.50
C ALA A 76 -0.02 88.33 73.72
N VAL A 77 1.12 88.60 74.35
CA VAL A 77 2.10 87.55 74.73
C VAL A 77 1.46 86.50 75.63
N ALA A 78 0.70 86.91 76.64
CA ALA A 78 0.04 85.99 77.57
C ALA A 78 -1.00 85.08 76.87
N ILE A 79 -1.80 85.62 75.94
CA ILE A 79 -2.79 84.83 75.18
C ILE A 79 -2.10 83.78 74.29
N ILE A 80 -1.01 84.15 73.63
CA ILE A 80 -0.25 83.24 72.75
C ILE A 80 0.32 82.07 73.57
N VAL A 81 0.93 82.34 74.72
CA VAL A 81 1.53 81.28 75.57
C VAL A 81 0.48 80.31 76.11
N ILE A 82 -0.69 80.81 76.53
CA ILE A 82 -1.70 79.99 77.20
C ILE A 82 -2.52 79.14 76.22
N PHE A 83 -2.85 79.66 75.03
CA PHE A 83 -3.80 79.01 74.13
C PHE A 83 -3.20 78.39 72.85
N ALA A 84 -2.01 78.82 72.42
CA ALA A 84 -1.44 78.40 71.13
C ALA A 84 -0.91 76.96 71.13
N GLU A 85 -0.10 76.59 72.12
CA GLU A 85 0.61 75.31 72.13
C GLU A 85 -0.32 74.08 72.36
N PRO A 86 -1.37 74.16 73.21
CA PRO A 86 -2.32 73.04 73.38
C PRO A 86 -3.25 72.80 72.18
N SER A 87 -3.65 73.87 71.46
CA SER A 87 -4.67 73.79 70.40
C SER A 87 -4.17 73.10 69.12
N LEU A 88 -2.86 73.10 68.86
CA LEU A 88 -2.24 72.44 67.71
C LEU A 88 -2.32 70.91 67.73
N LYS A 89 -2.60 70.29 68.89
CA LYS A 89 -2.70 68.83 69.03
C LYS A 89 -4.10 68.25 68.75
N LYS A 90 -5.16 69.07 68.72
CA LYS A 90 -6.56 68.59 68.69
C LYS A 90 -7.29 68.67 67.33
N ASN A 91 -6.57 68.95 66.24
CA ASN A 91 -7.11 68.91 64.87
C ASN A 91 -8.41 69.73 64.66
N ASN A 92 -8.49 70.91 65.28
CA ASN A 92 -9.59 71.88 65.17
C ASN A 92 -9.08 73.26 64.68
N PRO A 93 -9.93 74.15 64.14
CA PRO A 93 -9.56 75.19 63.16
C PRO A 93 -8.99 76.49 63.77
N ILE A 94 -8.41 76.40 64.95
CA ILE A 94 -7.83 77.53 65.69
C ILE A 94 -6.41 77.95 65.20
N PRO A 95 -5.56 77.07 64.64
CA PRO A 95 -4.22 77.46 64.18
C PRO A 95 -4.25 78.58 63.14
N ALA A 96 -5.29 78.62 62.30
CA ALA A 96 -5.47 79.61 61.25
C ALA A 96 -5.60 81.04 61.79
N VAL A 97 -6.46 81.24 62.78
CA VAL A 97 -6.71 82.54 63.41
C VAL A 97 -5.46 82.99 64.17
N LEU A 98 -4.80 82.07 64.88
CA LEU A 98 -3.58 82.38 65.63
C LEU A 98 -2.40 82.73 64.73
N THR A 99 -2.16 82.00 63.63
CA THR A 99 -1.05 82.31 62.71
C THR A 99 -1.20 83.70 62.08
N THR A 100 -2.44 84.13 61.88
CA THR A 100 -2.80 85.44 61.31
C THR A 100 -2.56 86.58 62.30
N ILE A 101 -2.97 86.40 63.56
CA ILE A 101 -2.70 87.36 64.64
C ILE A 101 -1.18 87.49 64.87
N ILE A 102 -0.47 86.36 64.88
CA ILE A 102 0.98 86.27 65.02
C ILE A 102 1.72 87.05 63.93
N VAL A 103 1.31 86.90 62.66
CA VAL A 103 1.87 87.66 61.54
C VAL A 103 1.62 89.18 61.68
N SER A 104 0.46 89.55 62.20
CA SER A 104 0.07 90.95 62.39
C SER A 104 0.90 91.62 63.51
N GLU A 105 1.15 90.88 64.60
CA GLU A 105 1.99 91.33 65.72
C GLU A 105 3.49 91.41 65.36
N ILE A 106 4.02 90.51 64.51
CA ILE A 106 5.39 90.63 63.99
C ILE A 106 5.55 91.88 63.12
N ALA A 107 4.55 92.21 62.31
CA ALA A 107 4.57 93.41 61.49
C ALA A 107 4.59 94.68 62.36
N LEU A 108 3.83 94.69 63.46
CA LEU A 108 3.87 95.75 64.48
C LEU A 108 5.23 95.85 65.19
N PHE A 109 5.86 94.71 65.52
CA PHE A 109 7.21 94.68 66.09
C PHE A 109 8.23 95.36 65.18
N PHE A 110 8.26 95.00 63.89
CA PHE A 110 9.18 95.62 62.93
C PHE A 110 8.92 97.12 62.75
N MET A 111 7.65 97.56 62.82
CA MET A 111 7.32 99.00 62.80
C MET A 111 7.83 99.75 64.03
N CYS A 112 7.95 99.10 65.18
CA CYS A 112 8.40 99.73 66.42
C CYS A 112 9.94 99.79 66.53
N VAL A 113 10.64 98.78 65.99
CA VAL A 113 12.12 98.68 66.05
C VAL A 113 12.81 99.64 65.07
N VAL A 114 12.14 100.01 63.97
CA VAL A 114 12.69 100.95 62.99
C VAL A 114 12.15 102.34 63.30
N SER A 115 13.02 103.25 63.74
CA SER A 115 12.68 104.64 64.09
C SER A 115 11.92 105.37 62.96
N PRO A 116 11.20 106.49 63.24
CA PRO A 116 10.07 106.95 62.44
C PRO A 116 10.50 107.73 61.19
N LEU A 117 11.25 107.10 60.29
CA LEU A 117 11.43 107.55 58.92
C LEU A 117 10.30 107.02 58.03
N MET A 118 9.81 107.89 57.13
CA MET A 118 8.66 107.67 56.23
C MET A 118 8.61 106.30 55.51
N ILE A 119 9.76 105.66 55.29
CA ILE A 119 9.87 104.38 54.58
C ILE A 119 9.42 103.19 55.46
N ALA A 120 9.55 103.27 56.78
CA ALA A 120 9.30 102.16 57.69
C ALA A 120 7.82 101.72 57.74
N TRP A 121 6.88 102.67 57.62
CA TRP A 121 5.44 102.38 57.65
C TRP A 121 4.97 101.63 56.40
N LEU A 122 5.41 102.05 55.21
CA LEU A 122 5.08 101.38 53.94
C LEU A 122 5.75 100.01 53.83
N LEU A 123 6.97 99.87 54.33
CA LEU A 123 7.67 98.58 54.40
C LEU A 123 6.92 97.60 55.32
N GLY A 124 6.38 98.07 56.46
CA GLY A 124 5.59 97.25 57.37
C GLY A 124 4.27 96.76 56.76
N ILE A 125 3.59 97.59 55.96
CA ILE A 125 2.38 97.17 55.21
C ILE A 125 2.73 96.10 54.16
N ILE A 126 3.84 96.24 53.45
CA ILE A 126 4.29 95.27 52.44
C ILE A 126 4.70 93.94 53.08
N ILE A 127 5.40 94.00 54.21
CA ILE A 127 5.77 92.80 54.98
C ILE A 127 4.51 92.11 55.52
N SER A 128 3.51 92.87 56.00
CA SER A 128 2.20 92.34 56.41
C SER A 128 1.45 91.66 55.25
N LEU A 129 1.46 92.26 54.06
CA LEU A 129 0.88 91.70 52.83
C LEU A 129 1.59 90.43 52.36
N LEU A 130 2.94 90.42 52.37
CA LEU A 130 3.75 89.26 51.99
C LEU A 130 3.58 88.09 52.97
N LEU A 131 3.50 88.37 54.27
CA LEU A 131 3.26 87.33 55.28
C LEU A 131 1.82 86.82 55.24
N SER A 132 0.85 87.66 54.89
CA SER A 132 -0.54 87.24 54.63
C SER A 132 -0.62 86.34 53.39
N LEU A 133 0.17 86.61 52.35
CA LEU A 133 0.38 85.76 51.18
C LEU A 133 0.99 84.39 51.54
N LEU A 134 1.92 84.35 52.49
CA LEU A 134 2.50 83.10 53.00
C LEU A 134 1.46 82.25 53.75
N VAL A 135 0.59 82.90 54.55
CA VAL A 135 -0.52 82.23 55.25
C VAL A 135 -1.52 81.63 54.25
N ILE A 136 -1.83 82.35 53.16
CA ILE A 136 -2.68 81.85 52.07
C ILE A 136 -2.07 80.63 51.38
N GLN A 137 -0.75 80.59 51.20
CA GLN A 137 -0.04 79.45 50.59
C GLN A 137 0.00 78.18 51.45
N LEU A 138 -0.09 78.33 52.78
CA LEU A 138 0.02 77.21 53.73
C LEU A 138 -1.34 76.64 54.16
N MET A 139 -2.47 77.27 53.78
CA MET A 139 -3.81 76.84 54.21
C MET A 139 -4.53 75.89 53.24
N PRO A 140 -5.30 74.89 53.74
CA PRO A 140 -6.20 74.08 52.94
C PRO A 140 -7.35 74.91 52.32
N PRO A 141 -7.82 74.59 51.09
CA PRO A 141 -8.77 75.41 50.32
C PRO A 141 -10.13 75.64 51.00
N THR A 142 -10.58 74.73 51.87
CA THR A 142 -11.93 74.74 52.45
C THR A 142 -12.16 75.83 53.50
N TRP A 143 -11.10 76.44 54.03
CA TRP A 143 -11.18 77.41 55.14
C TRP A 143 -10.71 78.81 54.77
N MET A 144 -10.24 78.99 53.53
CA MET A 144 -9.59 80.21 53.02
C MET A 144 -10.52 81.44 53.06
N GLY A 145 -11.83 81.26 52.83
CA GLY A 145 -12.80 82.36 52.80
C GLY A 145 -13.08 83.03 54.16
N LYS A 146 -12.98 82.29 55.28
CA LYS A 146 -13.25 82.84 56.64
C LYS A 146 -11.99 83.43 57.29
N GLY A 147 -10.81 82.88 56.99
CA GLY A 147 -9.53 83.34 57.53
C GLY A 147 -9.05 84.66 56.92
N ILE A 148 -9.21 84.83 55.60
CA ILE A 148 -8.85 86.08 54.90
C ILE A 148 -9.68 87.26 55.41
N PHE A 149 -10.97 87.04 55.67
CA PHE A 149 -11.87 88.10 56.17
C PHE A 149 -11.46 88.61 57.56
N ILE A 150 -11.11 87.71 58.49
CA ILE A 150 -10.69 88.07 59.86
C ILE A 150 -9.31 88.74 59.86
N SER A 151 -8.37 88.26 59.02
CA SER A 151 -7.05 88.88 58.82
C SER A 151 -7.16 90.33 58.36
N PHE A 152 -8.02 90.57 57.38
CA PHE A 152 -8.14 91.87 56.73
C PHE A 152 -8.86 92.88 57.62
N VAL A 153 -9.92 92.45 58.32
CA VAL A 153 -10.64 93.31 59.27
C VAL A 153 -9.80 93.62 60.51
N GLY A 154 -9.08 92.63 61.06
CA GLY A 154 -8.19 92.84 62.22
C GLY A 154 -7.02 93.76 61.92
N GLY A 155 -6.32 93.55 60.79
CA GLY A 155 -5.21 94.39 60.35
C GLY A 155 -5.65 95.82 60.01
N ALA A 156 -6.82 95.99 59.41
CA ALA A 156 -7.35 97.32 59.08
C ALA A 156 -7.75 98.12 60.34
N VAL A 157 -8.37 97.48 61.35
CA VAL A 157 -8.77 98.16 62.60
C VAL A 157 -7.55 98.60 63.41
N VAL A 158 -6.51 97.75 63.50
CA VAL A 158 -5.28 98.05 64.25
C VAL A 158 -4.42 99.10 63.54
N ALA A 159 -4.32 99.04 62.20
CA ALA A 159 -3.64 100.06 61.41
C ALA A 159 -4.32 101.44 61.52
N LEU A 160 -5.66 101.49 61.64
CA LEU A 160 -6.41 102.73 61.85
C LEU A 160 -6.16 103.35 63.24
N THR A 161 -6.04 102.53 64.29
CA THR A 161 -5.85 103.02 65.67
C THR A 161 -4.47 103.64 65.92
N ASP A 162 -3.41 103.19 65.24
CA ASP A 162 -2.05 103.74 65.40
C ASP A 162 -1.75 104.89 64.42
N PHE A 163 -2.55 105.01 63.34
CA PHE A 163 -2.41 106.04 62.31
C PHE A 163 -2.96 107.40 62.76
N LEU A 164 -4.10 107.43 63.45
CA LEU A 164 -4.81 108.65 63.85
C LEU A 164 -3.98 109.62 64.72
N PRO A 165 -3.18 109.18 65.72
CA PRO A 165 -2.36 110.10 66.53
C PRO A 165 -1.16 110.67 65.77
N LYS A 166 -0.55 109.90 64.85
CA LYS A 166 0.70 110.28 64.15
C LYS A 166 0.47 111.07 62.86
N THR A 167 -0.73 111.05 62.28
CA THR A 167 -1.06 111.88 61.11
C THR A 167 -1.20 113.38 61.39
N VAL A 168 -1.42 113.79 62.63
CA VAL A 168 -1.53 115.22 62.98
C VAL A 168 -0.16 115.91 63.02
N SER A 169 0.94 115.16 63.11
CA SER A 169 2.28 115.72 63.30
C SER A 169 3.22 115.69 62.09
N TYR A 170 2.92 114.95 61.02
CA TYR A 170 3.81 114.85 59.84
C TYR A 170 3.07 115.14 58.52
N GLN A 171 3.35 116.29 57.92
CA GLN A 171 2.89 116.69 56.58
C GLN A 171 3.60 115.86 55.49
N ILE A 172 2.90 114.91 54.87
CA ILE A 172 3.46 114.02 53.83
C ILE A 172 3.28 114.62 52.43
N ASN A 173 4.38 114.73 51.68
CA ASN A 173 4.44 115.26 50.31
C ASN A 173 4.39 114.12 49.26
N VAL A 174 3.49 114.24 48.29
CA VAL A 174 3.01 113.15 47.40
C VAL A 174 3.85 113.00 46.12
N SER A 175 4.94 113.76 45.96
CA SER A 175 5.74 113.79 44.73
C SER A 175 7.01 112.94 44.77
N ASP A 176 7.18 112.04 45.75
CA ASP A 176 8.36 111.18 45.85
C ASP A 176 8.31 110.03 44.81
N PRO A 177 9.28 109.93 43.88
CA PRO A 177 9.37 108.86 42.88
C PRO A 177 9.32 107.44 43.46
N GLN A 178 9.69 107.27 44.74
CA GLN A 178 9.67 105.96 45.41
C GLN A 178 8.24 105.46 45.70
N ALA A 179 7.27 106.35 45.95
CA ALA A 179 5.87 105.98 46.17
C ALA A 179 5.18 105.48 44.89
N LEU A 180 5.64 105.95 43.73
CA LEU A 180 5.13 105.60 42.41
C LEU A 180 5.67 104.24 41.92
N LEU A 181 6.93 103.91 42.25
CA LEU A 181 7.49 102.57 41.99
C LEU A 181 6.82 101.49 42.85
N LEU A 182 6.47 101.82 44.10
CA LEU A 182 5.80 100.89 45.02
C LEU A 182 4.34 100.60 44.64
N THR A 183 3.60 101.59 44.13
CA THR A 183 2.22 101.39 43.62
C THR A 183 2.21 100.53 42.36
N ALA A 184 3.23 100.63 41.51
CA ALA A 184 3.39 99.74 40.35
C ALA A 184 3.65 98.27 40.76
N MET A 185 4.42 98.03 41.83
CA MET A 185 4.63 96.67 42.36
C MET A 185 3.35 96.07 42.98
N ALA A 186 2.50 96.87 43.62
CA ALA A 186 1.22 96.42 44.18
C ALA A 186 0.20 95.99 43.09
N ILE A 187 0.22 96.67 41.93
CA ILE A 187 -0.58 96.30 40.75
C ILE A 187 -0.05 95.02 40.09
N GLY A 188 1.28 94.86 40.00
CA GLY A 188 1.90 93.63 39.48
C GLY A 188 1.61 92.38 40.31
N LEU A 189 1.53 92.52 41.64
CA LEU A 189 1.26 91.40 42.55
C LEU A 189 -0.23 90.97 42.52
N SER A 190 -1.15 91.90 42.24
CA SER A 190 -2.59 91.63 42.14
C SER A 190 -2.97 90.93 40.83
N VAL A 191 -2.22 91.16 39.74
CA VAL A 191 -2.36 90.41 38.47
C VAL A 191 -1.89 88.96 38.61
N LEU A 192 -0.83 88.71 39.39
CA LEU A 192 -0.34 87.35 39.69
C LEU A 192 -1.32 86.51 40.52
N LEU A 193 -2.14 87.15 41.37
CA LEU A 193 -3.23 86.49 42.11
C LEU A 193 -4.38 86.04 41.21
N PHE A 194 -4.63 86.74 40.10
CA PHE A 194 -5.71 86.41 39.16
C PHE A 194 -5.34 85.23 38.22
N ALA A 195 -4.06 85.10 37.84
CA ALA A 195 -3.60 84.15 36.82
C ALA A 195 -3.64 82.66 37.24
N ARG A 196 -3.73 82.32 38.53
CA ARG A 196 -3.74 80.91 39.01
C ARG A 196 -5.12 80.38 39.41
N TYR A 197 -6.19 81.15 39.23
CA TYR A 197 -7.54 80.89 39.76
C TYR A 197 -8.55 80.23 38.78
N SER A 198 -8.09 79.60 37.69
CA SER A 198 -8.98 79.08 36.63
C SER A 198 -9.82 77.85 37.03
N LYS A 199 -9.45 77.08 38.06
CA LYS A 199 -10.08 75.79 38.42
C LYS A 199 -11.23 75.84 39.44
N TYR A 200 -11.73 77.02 39.81
CA TYR A 200 -12.79 77.17 40.83
C TYR A 200 -14.18 77.46 40.23
N PRO A 201 -15.28 77.06 40.89
CA PRO A 201 -16.64 77.26 40.40
C PRO A 201 -16.98 78.74 40.22
N VAL A 202 -17.80 79.04 39.21
CA VAL A 202 -18.10 80.39 38.72
C VAL A 202 -18.65 81.30 39.83
N THR A 203 -19.40 80.75 40.79
CA THR A 203 -19.93 81.46 41.95
C THR A 203 -18.85 82.07 42.85
N ALA A 204 -17.73 81.36 43.07
CA ALA A 204 -16.61 81.86 43.86
C ALA A 204 -15.80 82.94 43.12
N LYS A 205 -15.68 82.81 41.79
CA LYS A 205 -15.00 83.80 40.94
C LYS A 205 -15.76 85.12 40.89
N LEU A 206 -17.08 85.07 40.82
CA LEU A 206 -17.94 86.26 40.72
C LEU A 206 -17.91 87.10 42.00
N VAL A 207 -17.97 86.45 43.17
CA VAL A 207 -17.94 87.13 44.47
C VAL A 207 -16.60 87.81 44.72
N LEU A 208 -15.49 87.18 44.32
CA LEU A 208 -14.14 87.73 44.49
C LEU A 208 -13.88 88.95 43.60
N ALA A 209 -14.37 88.92 42.36
CA ALA A 209 -14.22 90.03 41.41
C ALA A 209 -15.01 91.28 41.82
N ILE A 210 -16.24 91.10 42.34
CA ILE A 210 -17.09 92.21 42.77
C ILE A 210 -16.52 92.88 44.04
N SER A 211 -16.03 92.08 44.99
CA SER A 211 -15.46 92.61 46.24
C SER A 211 -14.13 93.34 46.03
N THR A 212 -13.29 92.93 45.07
CA THR A 212 -12.06 93.67 44.72
C THR A 212 -12.37 95.01 44.04
N LEU A 213 -13.38 95.07 43.19
CA LEU A 213 -13.76 96.30 42.47
C LEU A 213 -14.32 97.38 43.42
N VAL A 214 -15.08 96.95 44.44
CA VAL A 214 -15.64 97.85 45.47
C VAL A 214 -14.53 98.44 46.36
N VAL A 215 -13.56 97.64 46.80
CA VAL A 215 -12.45 98.11 47.66
C VAL A 215 -11.55 99.11 46.93
N PHE A 216 -11.31 98.91 45.64
CA PHE A 216 -10.52 99.83 44.82
C PHE A 216 -11.27 101.15 44.59
N GLY A 217 -12.57 101.11 44.31
CA GLY A 217 -13.38 102.30 44.08
C GLY A 217 -13.48 103.22 45.31
N VAL A 218 -13.66 102.64 46.51
CA VAL A 218 -13.76 103.42 47.75
C VAL A 218 -12.42 104.07 48.13
N ASN A 219 -11.29 103.38 47.92
CA ASN A 219 -9.96 103.92 48.22
C ASN A 219 -9.55 105.06 47.27
N ILE A 220 -9.83 104.93 45.97
CA ILE A 220 -9.52 106.00 45.00
C ILE A 220 -10.33 107.26 45.31
N LEU A 221 -11.60 107.13 45.71
CA LEU A 221 -12.43 108.28 46.05
C LEU A 221 -11.95 109.00 47.32
N GLY A 222 -11.48 108.24 48.33
CA GLY A 222 -10.93 108.79 49.57
C GLY A 222 -9.66 109.63 49.35
N VAL A 223 -8.76 109.18 48.46
CA VAL A 223 -7.54 109.92 48.10
C VAL A 223 -7.88 111.23 47.36
N ILE A 224 -8.85 111.20 46.44
CA ILE A 224 -9.30 112.39 45.72
C ILE A 224 -9.88 113.42 46.69
N ILE A 225 -10.76 113.01 47.60
CA ILE A 225 -11.39 113.91 48.59
C ILE A 225 -10.34 114.51 49.55
N SER A 226 -9.38 113.69 50.02
CA SER A 226 -8.29 114.17 50.89
C SER A 226 -7.37 115.17 50.17
N SER A 227 -7.08 114.94 48.89
CA SER A 227 -6.27 115.87 48.08
C SER A 227 -6.96 117.22 47.82
N VAL A 228 -8.30 117.24 47.76
CA VAL A 228 -9.10 118.47 47.62
C VAL A 228 -9.16 119.24 48.94
N LEU A 229 -9.32 118.53 50.07
CA LEU A 229 -9.36 119.12 51.41
C LEU A 229 -8.01 119.77 51.81
N LEU A 230 -6.88 119.15 51.45
CA LEU A 230 -5.54 119.67 51.77
C LEU A 230 -5.15 120.93 50.97
N ARG A 231 -5.89 121.27 49.91
CA ARG A 231 -5.60 122.44 49.07
C ARG A 231 -6.39 123.69 49.45
N SER A 232 -7.36 123.61 50.38
CA SER A 232 -8.17 124.77 50.78
C SER A 232 -7.67 125.36 52.11
N GLU A 233 -7.02 126.53 52.05
CA GLU A 233 -6.40 127.18 53.22
C GLU A 233 -7.39 127.81 54.23
N ASN A 234 -8.70 127.86 53.96
CA ASN A 234 -9.65 128.67 54.76
C ASN A 234 -10.97 127.98 55.19
N MET A 235 -11.04 126.64 55.28
CA MET A 235 -12.28 125.95 55.71
C MET A 235 -12.28 125.61 57.20
N ALA A 236 -13.33 126.03 57.91
CA ALA A 236 -13.52 125.81 59.35
C ALA A 236 -13.69 124.32 59.70
N THR A 237 -13.16 123.90 60.84
CA THR A 237 -13.08 122.50 61.32
C THR A 237 -14.44 121.79 61.42
N GLU A 238 -15.54 122.50 61.63
CA GLU A 238 -16.89 121.89 61.64
C GLU A 238 -17.36 121.41 60.26
N THR A 239 -16.97 122.08 59.17
CA THR A 239 -17.42 121.72 57.81
C THR A 239 -16.73 120.45 57.30
N ILE A 240 -15.52 120.18 57.77
CA ILE A 240 -14.73 118.98 57.42
C ILE A 240 -15.32 117.72 58.08
N SER A 241 -15.87 117.84 59.29
CA SER A 241 -16.55 116.74 60.02
C SER A 241 -17.88 116.30 59.36
N ALA A 242 -18.63 117.25 58.79
CA ALA A 242 -19.91 116.95 58.15
C ALA A 242 -19.74 116.17 56.83
N ILE A 243 -18.74 116.51 56.02
CA ILE A 243 -18.48 115.84 54.73
C ILE A 243 -17.96 114.41 54.93
N SER A 244 -17.15 114.15 55.97
CA SER A 244 -16.66 112.80 56.26
C SER A 244 -17.75 111.86 56.78
N SER A 245 -18.74 112.36 57.52
CA SER A 245 -19.84 111.54 58.06
C SER A 245 -20.85 111.09 56.99
N TRP A 246 -21.15 111.93 55.97
CA TRP A 246 -22.05 111.53 54.87
C TRP A 246 -21.45 110.46 53.95
N PHE A 247 -20.12 110.45 53.78
CA PHE A 247 -19.43 109.45 52.96
C PHE A 247 -19.51 108.03 53.58
N LEU A 248 -19.36 107.93 54.90
CA LEU A 248 -19.46 106.66 55.63
C LEU A 248 -20.85 106.00 55.53
N PHE A 249 -21.92 106.80 55.43
CA PHE A 249 -23.27 106.27 55.30
C PHE A 249 -23.55 105.75 53.88
N GLY A 250 -23.06 106.46 52.85
CA GLY A 250 -23.21 106.06 51.44
C GLY A 250 -22.49 104.75 51.09
N SER A 251 -21.32 104.48 51.69
CA SER A 251 -20.56 103.26 51.43
C SER A 251 -21.22 101.99 51.98
N GLN A 252 -22.01 102.09 53.06
CA GLN A 252 -22.67 100.92 53.68
C GLN A 252 -23.86 100.42 52.85
N ILE A 253 -24.61 101.31 52.20
CA ILE A 253 -25.78 100.94 51.37
C ILE A 253 -25.35 100.17 50.11
N PHE A 254 -24.22 100.55 49.51
CA PHE A 254 -23.74 99.94 48.26
C PHE A 254 -23.27 98.48 48.45
N VAL A 255 -22.74 98.14 49.62
CA VAL A 255 -22.30 96.78 49.96
C VAL A 255 -23.50 95.82 50.05
N ILE A 256 -24.61 96.27 50.64
CA ILE A 256 -25.82 95.43 50.83
C ILE A 256 -26.49 95.09 49.49
N PHE A 257 -26.56 96.02 48.55
CA PHE A 257 -27.20 95.79 47.24
C PHE A 257 -26.44 94.75 46.39
N SER A 258 -25.11 94.72 46.51
CA SER A 258 -24.25 93.77 45.78
C SER A 258 -24.44 92.31 46.23
N ALA A 259 -24.78 92.08 47.51
CA ALA A 259 -24.98 90.74 48.07
C ALA A 259 -26.29 90.09 47.60
N VAL A 260 -27.34 90.87 47.37
CA VAL A 260 -28.66 90.37 46.93
C VAL A 260 -28.65 89.93 45.46
N ALA A 261 -27.96 90.67 44.58
CA ALA A 261 -27.83 90.32 43.17
C ALA A 261 -27.09 88.99 42.93
N ALA A 262 -26.10 88.67 43.78
CA ALA A 262 -25.32 87.44 43.68
C ALA A 262 -26.13 86.17 44.02
N LEU A 263 -27.11 86.24 44.93
CA LEU A 263 -27.97 85.11 45.29
C LEU A 263 -29.03 84.78 44.23
N TRP A 264 -29.46 85.77 43.44
CA TRP A 264 -30.47 85.60 42.40
C TRP A 264 -29.96 84.81 41.18
N LEU A 265 -28.72 85.08 40.74
CA LEU A 265 -28.08 84.38 39.61
C LEU A 265 -27.77 82.89 39.88
N ALA A 266 -27.53 82.50 41.14
CA ALA A 266 -27.14 81.13 41.48
C ALA A 266 -28.28 80.09 41.32
N ARG A 267 -29.55 80.50 41.32
CA ARG A 267 -30.71 79.60 41.23
C ARG A 267 -31.18 79.30 39.80
N PHE A 268 -30.92 80.17 38.83
CA PHE A 268 -31.54 80.09 37.49
C PHE A 268 -30.77 79.16 36.50
N ILE A 269 -29.47 78.93 36.72
CA ILE A 269 -28.60 78.18 35.78
C ILE A 269 -28.34 76.74 36.24
N THR A 270 -28.28 76.48 37.55
CA THR A 270 -27.73 75.24 38.10
C THR A 270 -28.70 74.04 38.05
N LYS A 271 -30.01 74.28 38.03
CA LYS A 271 -31.02 73.21 38.15
C LYS A 271 -31.23 72.40 36.84
N PRO A 272 -31.37 73.03 35.66
CA PRO A 272 -31.59 72.30 34.40
C PRO A 272 -30.42 71.40 33.98
N LEU A 273 -29.18 71.81 34.28
CA LEU A 273 -27.98 71.04 33.94
C LEU A 273 -27.84 69.72 34.71
N LEU A 274 -28.46 69.59 35.89
CA LEU A 274 -28.41 68.38 36.69
C LEU A 274 -29.33 67.27 36.14
N GLU A 275 -30.44 67.62 35.49
CA GLU A 275 -31.42 66.64 34.96
C GLU A 275 -30.88 65.86 33.74
N ILE A 276 -30.10 66.50 32.86
CA ILE A 276 -29.47 65.83 31.70
C ILE A 276 -28.39 64.84 32.17
N VAL A 277 -27.63 65.22 33.21
CA VAL A 277 -26.60 64.35 33.81
C VAL A 277 -27.21 63.11 34.45
N GLU A 278 -28.40 63.22 35.05
CA GLU A 278 -29.08 62.09 35.69
C GLU A 278 -29.52 61.02 34.68
N VAL A 279 -30.05 61.40 33.51
CA VAL A 279 -30.42 60.44 32.46
C VAL A 279 -29.18 59.77 31.85
N ALA A 280 -28.09 60.53 31.66
CA ALA A 280 -26.83 59.98 31.19
C ALA A 280 -26.19 58.98 32.17
N ASP A 281 -26.27 59.26 33.48
CA ASP A 281 -25.78 58.34 34.53
C ASP A 281 -26.57 57.02 34.54
N LYS A 282 -27.90 57.08 34.36
CA LYS A 282 -28.76 55.89 34.28
C LYS A 282 -28.42 55.00 33.08
N ILE A 283 -28.31 55.58 31.88
CA ILE A 283 -27.93 54.81 30.68
C ILE A 283 -26.54 54.18 30.83
N SER A 284 -25.60 54.90 31.42
CA SER A 284 -24.23 54.40 31.64
C SER A 284 -24.13 53.29 32.70
N ARG A 285 -24.98 53.28 33.72
CA ARG A 285 -24.95 52.29 34.81
C ARG A 285 -25.84 51.09 34.56
N GLU A 286 -27.03 51.32 34.03
CA GLU A 286 -28.08 50.31 33.91
C GLU A 286 -28.20 49.74 32.49
N GLY A 287 -27.66 50.44 31.47
CA GLY A 287 -27.73 50.01 30.07
C GLY A 287 -29.13 50.18 29.43
N ASP A 288 -30.07 50.80 30.14
CA ASP A 288 -31.45 51.00 29.67
C ASP A 288 -31.54 52.16 28.66
N LEU A 289 -31.54 51.82 27.37
CA LEU A 289 -31.64 52.75 26.25
C LEU A 289 -33.09 53.25 25.99
N SER A 290 -34.08 52.83 26.78
CA SER A 290 -35.47 53.31 26.67
C SER A 290 -35.70 54.67 27.34
N GLN A 291 -34.78 55.11 28.20
CA GLN A 291 -34.87 56.39 28.90
C GLN A 291 -34.64 57.59 27.95
N ARG A 292 -35.35 58.71 28.21
CA ARG A 292 -35.25 59.96 27.44
C ARG A 292 -35.22 61.16 28.37
N SER A 293 -34.45 62.20 28.00
CA SER A 293 -34.40 63.47 28.72
C SER A 293 -35.58 64.37 28.29
N ILE A 294 -36.21 65.08 29.24
CA ILE A 294 -37.39 65.94 29.00
C ILE A 294 -36.93 67.35 28.56
N THR A 295 -37.27 67.78 27.35
CA THR A 295 -37.00 69.14 26.85
C THR A 295 -38.08 70.13 27.29
N ARG A 296 -37.77 71.02 28.24
CA ARG A 296 -38.68 72.12 28.67
C ARG A 296 -38.16 73.53 28.40
N TYR A 297 -36.94 73.68 27.92
CA TYR A 297 -36.26 74.96 27.76
C TYR A 297 -35.93 75.19 26.28
N GLN A 298 -36.08 76.42 25.79
CA GLN A 298 -35.76 76.82 24.40
C GLN A 298 -34.39 77.49 24.28
N ASP A 299 -33.52 77.23 25.25
CA ASP A 299 -32.17 77.76 25.32
C ASP A 299 -31.14 76.68 24.95
N GLU A 300 -29.86 76.98 25.13
CA GLU A 300 -28.75 76.09 24.83
C GLU A 300 -28.79 74.78 25.64
N VAL A 301 -29.53 74.73 26.75
CA VAL A 301 -29.73 73.51 27.55
C VAL A 301 -30.78 72.59 26.90
N GLY A 302 -31.80 73.17 26.26
CA GLY A 302 -32.78 72.42 25.45
C GLY A 302 -32.16 71.72 24.24
N LEU A 303 -31.31 72.43 23.49
CA LEU A 303 -30.61 71.88 22.32
C LEU A 303 -29.69 70.70 22.68
N MET A 304 -29.08 70.75 23.86
CA MET A 304 -28.23 69.67 24.39
C MET A 304 -29.05 68.40 24.72
N SER A 305 -30.26 68.56 25.27
CA SER A 305 -31.16 67.44 25.60
C SER A 305 -31.70 66.74 24.34
N ASP A 306 -32.03 67.49 23.28
CA ASP A 306 -32.44 66.91 21.99
C ASP A 306 -31.32 66.13 21.29
N SER A 307 -30.10 66.68 21.27
CA SER A 307 -28.93 66.01 20.68
C SER A 307 -28.59 64.72 21.44
N PHE A 308 -28.77 64.73 22.76
CA PHE A 308 -28.56 63.54 23.59
C PHE A 308 -29.60 62.45 23.31
N ASN A 309 -30.87 62.81 23.12
CA ASN A 309 -31.94 61.86 22.77
C ASN A 309 -31.72 61.19 21.39
N GLN A 310 -31.17 61.91 20.41
CA GLN A 310 -30.83 61.32 19.10
C GLN A 310 -29.73 60.25 19.18
N LEU A 311 -28.73 60.45 20.04
CA LEU A 311 -27.67 59.47 20.29
C LEU A 311 -28.25 58.17 20.88
N ILE A 312 -29.17 58.28 21.85
CA ILE A 312 -29.81 57.10 22.47
C ILE A 312 -30.66 56.33 21.45
N ALA A 313 -31.38 57.03 20.57
CA ALA A 313 -32.16 56.39 19.51
C ALA A 313 -31.28 55.55 18.56
N SER A 314 -30.08 56.03 18.23
CA SER A 314 -29.15 55.27 17.37
C SER A 314 -28.61 54.01 18.03
N LEU A 315 -28.36 54.04 19.34
CA LEU A 315 -27.91 52.86 20.09
C LEU A 315 -29.03 51.83 20.23
N PHE A 316 -30.27 52.27 20.41
CA PHE A 316 -31.44 51.40 20.51
C PHE A 316 -31.71 50.63 19.22
N GLU A 317 -31.55 51.27 18.06
CA GLU A 317 -31.68 50.65 16.74
C GLU A 317 -30.66 49.52 16.52
N MET A 318 -29.41 49.74 16.91
CA MET A 318 -28.35 48.72 16.80
C MET A 318 -28.54 47.55 17.77
N ALA A 319 -29.09 47.81 18.95
CA ALA A 319 -29.45 46.76 19.91
C ALA A 319 -30.54 45.82 19.35
N ASN A 320 -31.57 46.38 18.71
CA ASN A 320 -32.62 45.58 18.06
C ASN A 320 -32.07 44.75 16.88
N ILE A 321 -31.19 45.33 16.06
CA ILE A 321 -30.51 44.60 14.98
C ILE A 321 -29.69 43.44 15.54
N ALA A 322 -28.98 43.63 16.66
CA ALA A 322 -28.23 42.57 17.32
C ALA A 322 -29.14 41.44 17.83
N GLU A 323 -30.33 41.77 18.34
CA GLU A 323 -31.32 40.80 18.81
C GLU A 323 -31.86 39.96 17.64
N GLU A 324 -32.18 40.57 16.50
CA GLU A 324 -32.62 39.85 15.30
C GLU A 324 -31.50 38.96 14.70
N ILE A 325 -30.24 39.42 14.71
CA ILE A 325 -29.10 38.57 14.30
C ILE A 325 -28.94 37.37 15.24
N SER A 326 -29.15 37.57 16.54
CA SER A 326 -29.05 36.50 17.54
C SER A 326 -30.17 35.47 17.45
N SER A 327 -31.33 35.87 16.91
CA SER A 327 -32.47 34.97 16.66
C SER A 327 -32.30 34.17 15.36
N GLY A 328 -31.20 34.39 14.63
CA GLY A 328 -30.89 33.73 13.37
C GLY A 328 -31.43 34.46 12.14
N ASP A 329 -32.06 35.64 12.30
CA ASP A 329 -32.55 36.43 11.17
C ASP A 329 -31.43 37.28 10.57
N LEU A 330 -30.70 36.66 9.63
CA LEU A 330 -29.66 37.36 8.89
C LEU A 330 -30.23 38.15 7.70
N THR A 331 -31.55 38.21 7.48
CA THR A 331 -32.13 38.97 6.36
C THR A 331 -32.12 40.48 6.57
N MET A 332 -31.87 40.91 7.80
CA MET A 332 -31.83 42.31 8.22
C MET A 332 -30.81 43.13 7.40
N GLU A 333 -31.25 44.26 6.85
CA GLU A 333 -30.38 45.24 6.21
C GLU A 333 -29.98 46.35 7.19
N VAL A 334 -28.69 46.39 7.52
CA VAL A 334 -28.12 47.47 8.31
C VAL A 334 -27.79 48.63 7.38
N THR A 335 -28.49 49.74 7.52
CA THR A 335 -28.24 50.98 6.78
C THR A 335 -27.46 51.96 7.67
N PRO A 336 -26.14 52.15 7.42
CA PRO A 336 -25.37 53.13 8.18
C PRO A 336 -25.92 54.54 7.96
N LYS A 337 -25.99 55.35 9.02
CA LYS A 337 -26.55 56.72 8.95
C LYS A 337 -25.64 57.70 8.20
N SER A 338 -24.35 57.39 8.12
CA SER A 338 -23.31 58.20 7.49
C SER A 338 -22.07 57.34 7.23
N ASP A 339 -21.16 57.83 6.39
CA ASP A 339 -19.84 57.20 6.19
C ASP A 339 -19.01 57.13 7.49
N HIS A 340 -19.32 57.99 8.47
CA HIS A 340 -18.71 58.00 9.81
C HIS A 340 -19.54 57.26 10.88
N ASP A 341 -20.57 56.51 10.50
CA ASP A 341 -21.32 55.65 11.43
C ASP A 341 -20.54 54.36 11.69
N ASP A 342 -19.54 54.45 12.57
CA ASP A 342 -18.65 53.33 12.91
C ASP A 342 -19.42 52.08 13.36
N LEU A 343 -20.52 52.27 14.10
CA LEU A 343 -21.34 51.17 14.63
C LEU A 343 -22.20 50.53 13.53
N GLY A 344 -22.90 51.34 12.72
CA GLY A 344 -23.69 50.84 11.59
C GLY A 344 -22.83 50.12 10.55
N ASN A 345 -21.64 50.65 10.25
CA ASN A 345 -20.68 50.02 9.34
C ASN A 345 -20.13 48.69 9.88
N ALA A 346 -19.81 48.60 11.18
CA ALA A 346 -19.36 47.37 11.81
C ALA A 346 -20.46 46.29 11.81
N PHE A 347 -21.70 46.65 12.13
CA PHE A 347 -22.85 45.73 12.09
C PHE A 347 -23.16 45.24 10.67
N LYS A 348 -23.12 46.14 9.66
CA LYS A 348 -23.25 45.74 8.25
C LYS A 348 -22.20 44.70 7.84
N LYS A 349 -20.94 44.92 8.23
CA LYS A 349 -19.85 43.97 7.96
C LYS A 349 -20.02 42.65 8.69
N MET A 350 -20.50 42.68 9.94
CA MET A 350 -20.78 41.48 10.74
C MET A 350 -21.88 40.62 10.10
N VAL A 351 -23.03 41.21 9.74
CA VAL A 351 -24.13 40.50 9.07
C VAL A 351 -23.67 39.92 7.75
N SER A 352 -22.93 40.70 6.95
CA SER A 352 -22.37 40.21 5.68
C SER A 352 -21.42 39.03 5.87
N SER A 353 -20.52 39.08 6.84
CA SER A 353 -19.59 37.97 7.13
C SER A 353 -20.32 36.73 7.66
N LEU A 354 -21.34 36.91 8.51
CA LEU A 354 -22.16 35.80 9.00
C LEU A 354 -22.95 35.15 7.87
N ARG A 355 -23.55 35.93 6.96
CA ARG A 355 -24.22 35.40 5.75
C ARG A 355 -23.27 34.55 4.91
N VAL A 356 -22.08 35.07 4.61
CA VAL A 356 -21.07 34.33 3.83
C VAL A 356 -20.63 33.06 4.54
N THR A 357 -20.43 33.11 5.85
CA THR A 357 -19.98 31.93 6.62
C THR A 357 -21.07 30.86 6.67
N VAL A 358 -22.33 31.23 6.94
CA VAL A 358 -23.47 30.29 6.95
C VAL A 358 -23.71 29.71 5.56
N ALA A 359 -23.62 30.52 4.49
CA ALA A 359 -23.72 30.06 3.12
C ALA A 359 -22.59 29.08 2.75
N SER A 360 -21.34 29.33 3.17
CA SER A 360 -20.23 28.40 2.97
C SER A 360 -20.42 27.10 3.77
N VAL A 361 -20.94 27.15 4.99
CA VAL A 361 -21.25 25.93 5.77
C VAL A 361 -22.35 25.13 5.08
N ALA A 362 -23.38 25.79 4.52
CA ALA A 362 -24.42 25.15 3.74
C ALA A 362 -23.88 24.45 2.48
N ALA A 363 -23.02 25.14 1.73
CA ALA A 363 -22.37 24.60 0.53
C ALA A 363 -21.48 23.39 0.88
N ASN A 364 -20.65 23.50 1.92
CA ASN A 364 -19.80 22.42 2.41
C ASN A 364 -20.62 21.22 2.92
N ALA A 365 -21.76 21.45 3.58
CA ALA A 365 -22.64 20.38 4.01
C ALA A 365 -23.27 19.63 2.82
N ALA A 366 -23.70 20.37 1.79
CA ALA A 366 -24.21 19.77 0.55
C ALA A 366 -23.12 18.95 -0.18
N GLU A 367 -21.91 19.50 -0.31
CA GLU A 367 -20.76 18.81 -0.91
C GLU A 367 -20.34 17.57 -0.09
N LEU A 368 -20.37 17.65 1.23
CA LEU A 368 -20.08 16.52 2.11
C LEU A 368 -21.11 15.40 1.97
N ASN A 369 -22.41 15.74 1.87
CA ASN A 369 -23.46 14.76 1.65
C ASN A 369 -23.35 14.08 0.28
N GLN A 370 -22.99 14.85 -0.76
CA GLN A 370 -22.73 14.33 -2.09
C GLN A 370 -21.53 13.37 -2.08
N SER A 371 -20.42 13.80 -1.46
CA SER A 371 -19.21 12.97 -1.33
C SER A 371 -19.48 11.68 -0.54
N ALA A 372 -20.30 11.76 0.51
CA ALA A 372 -20.74 10.61 1.29
C ALA A 372 -21.60 9.63 0.46
N ALA A 373 -22.48 10.15 -0.40
CA ALA A 373 -23.29 9.33 -1.30
C ALA A 373 -22.43 8.63 -2.36
N GLU A 374 -21.49 9.35 -2.98
CA GLU A 374 -20.53 8.78 -3.93
C GLU A 374 -19.63 7.72 -3.29
N LEU A 375 -19.15 7.96 -2.07
CA LEU A 375 -18.35 6.98 -1.33
C LEU A 375 -19.15 5.72 -0.98
N SER A 376 -20.43 5.87 -0.61
CA SER A 376 -21.34 4.75 -0.36
C SER A 376 -21.58 3.92 -1.62
N GLU A 377 -21.80 4.57 -2.77
CA GLU A 377 -21.95 3.89 -4.05
C GLU A 377 -20.66 3.14 -4.47
N ALA A 378 -19.51 3.80 -4.35
CA ALA A 378 -18.21 3.17 -4.63
C ALA A 378 -17.95 1.97 -3.70
N SER A 379 -18.34 2.06 -2.43
CA SER A 379 -18.24 0.95 -1.48
C SER A 379 -19.13 -0.24 -1.87
N LEU A 380 -20.38 0.01 -2.29
CA LEU A 380 -21.27 -1.05 -2.79
C LEU A 380 -20.73 -1.73 -4.05
N GLN A 381 -20.15 -0.95 -4.97
CA GLN A 381 -19.50 -1.50 -6.16
C GLN A 381 -18.27 -2.33 -5.80
N ALA A 382 -17.42 -1.83 -4.89
CA ALA A 382 -16.27 -2.57 -4.39
C ALA A 382 -16.70 -3.89 -3.76
N ARG A 383 -17.77 -3.90 -2.95
CA ARG A 383 -18.31 -5.12 -2.33
C ARG A 383 -18.75 -6.16 -3.37
N ALA A 384 -19.47 -5.73 -4.40
CA ALA A 384 -19.90 -6.62 -5.48
C ALA A 384 -18.68 -7.21 -6.24
N ALA A 385 -17.64 -6.40 -6.47
CA ALA A 385 -16.40 -6.88 -7.07
C ALA A 385 -15.68 -7.90 -6.17
N THR A 386 -15.58 -7.64 -4.87
CA THR A 386 -15.02 -8.56 -3.86
C THR A 386 -15.80 -9.89 -3.83
N ASP A 387 -17.13 -9.87 -3.85
CA ASP A 387 -17.96 -11.08 -3.92
C ASP A 387 -17.71 -11.88 -5.21
N GLN A 388 -17.54 -11.19 -6.35
CA GLN A 388 -17.19 -11.83 -7.63
C GLN A 388 -15.80 -12.45 -7.60
N ILE A 389 -14.83 -11.80 -6.95
CA ILE A 389 -13.48 -12.34 -6.74
C ILE A 389 -13.59 -13.62 -5.91
N THR A 390 -14.28 -13.60 -4.77
CA THR A 390 -14.48 -14.79 -3.91
C THR A 390 -15.02 -15.99 -4.70
N ASN A 391 -16.08 -15.78 -5.49
CA ASN A 391 -16.65 -16.84 -6.33
C ASN A 391 -15.64 -17.37 -7.36
N SER A 392 -14.85 -16.48 -7.97
CA SER A 392 -13.82 -16.84 -8.94
C SER A 392 -12.69 -17.65 -8.28
N MET A 393 -12.26 -17.27 -7.08
CA MET A 393 -11.25 -18.00 -6.30
C MET A 393 -11.75 -19.39 -5.91
N GLN A 394 -13.03 -19.52 -5.55
CA GLN A 394 -13.62 -20.81 -5.19
C GLN A 394 -13.72 -21.76 -6.39
N GLN A 395 -14.05 -21.24 -7.57
CA GLN A 395 -13.98 -21.99 -8.83
C GLN A 395 -12.53 -22.37 -9.19
N MET A 396 -11.57 -21.48 -8.97
CA MET A 396 -10.14 -21.73 -9.20
C MET A 396 -9.61 -22.82 -8.27
N ALA A 397 -10.01 -22.81 -6.99
CA ALA A 397 -9.70 -23.86 -6.03
C ALA A 397 -10.18 -25.24 -6.51
N SER A 398 -11.45 -25.33 -6.93
CA SER A 398 -12.02 -26.56 -7.47
C SER A 398 -11.27 -27.01 -8.72
N SER A 399 -10.96 -26.08 -9.62
CA SER A 399 -10.25 -26.38 -10.87
C SER A 399 -8.83 -26.89 -10.60
N SER A 400 -8.13 -26.33 -9.60
CA SER A 400 -6.80 -26.78 -9.17
C SER A 400 -6.83 -28.20 -8.60
N GLN A 401 -7.87 -28.52 -7.82
CA GLN A 401 -8.08 -29.87 -7.27
C GLN A 401 -8.38 -30.90 -8.37
N ASP A 402 -9.21 -30.53 -9.35
CA ASP A 402 -9.51 -31.36 -10.52
C ASP A 402 -8.24 -31.57 -11.36
N GLN A 403 -7.44 -30.52 -11.56
CA GLN A 403 -6.17 -30.58 -12.28
C GLN A 403 -5.18 -31.52 -11.60
N THR A 404 -5.03 -31.46 -10.28
CA THR A 404 -4.17 -32.36 -9.50
C THR A 404 -4.60 -33.83 -9.68
N SER A 405 -5.91 -34.08 -9.69
CA SER A 405 -6.45 -35.42 -9.91
C SER A 405 -6.19 -35.92 -11.34
N ALA A 406 -6.33 -35.04 -12.34
CA ALA A 406 -6.03 -35.34 -13.74
C ALA A 406 -4.52 -35.61 -13.97
N VAL A 407 -3.65 -34.83 -13.30
CA VAL A 407 -2.19 -35.03 -13.30
C VAL A 407 -1.84 -36.41 -12.74
N ALA A 408 -2.42 -36.82 -11.61
CA ALA A 408 -2.19 -38.14 -11.02
C ALA A 408 -2.64 -39.30 -11.94
N ALA A 409 -3.79 -39.15 -12.61
CA ALA A 409 -4.28 -40.13 -13.58
C ALA A 409 -3.38 -40.21 -14.83
N THR A 410 -2.93 -39.06 -15.33
CA THR A 410 -2.03 -38.97 -16.49
C THR A 410 -0.66 -39.58 -16.15
N SER A 411 -0.14 -39.32 -14.95
CA SER A 411 1.13 -39.90 -14.46
C SER A 411 1.08 -41.43 -14.45
N ASN A 412 0.00 -42.01 -13.92
CA ASN A 412 -0.23 -43.47 -13.99
C ASN A 412 -0.26 -43.99 -15.43
N SER A 413 -0.90 -43.25 -16.34
CA SER A 413 -1.00 -43.63 -17.76
C SER A 413 0.38 -43.61 -18.44
N VAL A 414 1.21 -42.61 -18.12
CA VAL A 414 2.61 -42.54 -18.60
C VAL A 414 3.45 -43.67 -18.05
N GLU A 415 3.29 -44.06 -16.78
CA GLU A 415 3.99 -45.22 -16.22
C GLU A 415 3.59 -46.53 -16.91
N GLN A 416 2.29 -46.71 -17.19
CA GLN A 416 1.82 -47.87 -17.96
C GLN A 416 2.35 -47.86 -19.39
N MET A 417 2.40 -46.69 -20.03
CA MET A 417 2.97 -46.51 -21.36
C MET A 417 4.46 -46.88 -21.38
N SER A 418 5.23 -46.44 -20.39
CA SER A 418 6.64 -46.81 -20.23
C SER A 418 6.84 -48.33 -20.14
N LYS A 419 6.02 -49.03 -19.35
CA LYS A 419 6.04 -50.51 -19.27
C LYS A 419 5.68 -51.17 -20.60
N ALA A 420 4.73 -50.60 -21.34
CA ALA A 420 4.35 -51.10 -22.66
C ALA A 420 5.49 -50.92 -23.68
N ILE A 421 6.14 -49.74 -23.69
CA ILE A 421 7.32 -49.43 -24.51
C ILE A 421 8.44 -50.44 -24.24
N GLU A 422 8.77 -50.70 -22.97
CA GLU A 422 9.78 -51.70 -22.60
C GLU A 422 9.39 -53.12 -23.07
N GLY A 423 8.10 -53.45 -23.00
CA GLY A 423 7.54 -54.68 -23.54
C GLY A 423 7.75 -54.84 -25.05
N VAL A 424 7.48 -53.78 -25.82
CA VAL A 424 7.68 -53.76 -27.28
C VAL A 424 9.17 -53.79 -27.64
N ALA A 425 10.02 -53.07 -26.90
CA ALA A 425 11.48 -53.09 -27.07
C ALA A 425 12.02 -54.51 -26.95
N ARG A 426 11.65 -55.21 -25.87
CA ARG A 426 12.06 -56.59 -25.62
C ARG A 426 11.50 -57.53 -26.69
N GLY A 427 10.23 -57.37 -27.06
CA GLY A 427 9.61 -58.17 -28.12
C GLY A 427 10.34 -58.01 -29.46
N SER A 428 10.73 -56.78 -29.82
CA SER A 428 11.49 -56.50 -31.04
C SER A 428 12.89 -57.14 -31.00
N GLN A 429 13.55 -57.13 -29.85
CA GLN A 429 14.84 -57.80 -29.65
C GLN A 429 14.73 -59.33 -29.79
N GLU A 430 13.71 -59.94 -29.19
CA GLU A 430 13.43 -61.37 -29.33
C GLU A 430 13.09 -61.74 -30.79
N GLN A 431 12.35 -60.86 -31.48
CA GLN A 431 12.04 -61.01 -32.90
C GLN A 431 13.30 -60.89 -33.77
N SER A 432 14.20 -59.96 -33.49
CA SER A 432 15.51 -59.84 -34.17
C SER A 432 16.32 -61.15 -34.09
N GLN A 433 16.40 -61.73 -32.89
CA GLN A 433 17.08 -63.02 -32.69
C GLN A 433 16.40 -64.17 -33.46
N SER A 434 15.07 -64.16 -33.48
CA SER A 434 14.27 -65.15 -34.21
C SER A 434 14.45 -65.03 -35.72
N VAL A 435 14.52 -63.80 -36.25
CA VAL A 435 14.82 -63.50 -37.66
C VAL A 435 16.22 -64.01 -38.01
N ALA A 436 17.24 -63.68 -37.23
CA ALA A 436 18.61 -64.15 -37.47
C ALA A 436 18.68 -65.69 -37.53
N LYS A 437 17.96 -66.37 -36.64
CA LYS A 437 17.88 -67.84 -36.64
C LYS A 437 17.09 -68.40 -37.81
N ALA A 438 16.02 -67.73 -38.24
CA ALA A 438 15.28 -68.10 -39.43
C ALA A 438 16.15 -67.98 -40.69
N THR A 439 16.95 -66.91 -40.80
CA THR A 439 17.91 -66.72 -41.90
C THR A 439 18.93 -67.86 -41.93
N GLU A 440 19.52 -68.23 -40.78
CA GLU A 440 20.45 -69.35 -40.67
C GLU A 440 19.83 -70.67 -41.15
N ILE A 441 18.62 -70.99 -40.67
CA ILE A 441 17.90 -72.21 -41.06
C ILE A 441 17.57 -72.19 -42.56
N THR A 442 17.24 -71.03 -43.11
CA THR A 442 16.91 -70.88 -44.54
C THR A 442 18.13 -71.11 -45.43
N ASP A 443 19.30 -70.66 -45.01
CA ASP A 443 20.56 -70.95 -45.72
C ASP A 443 20.90 -72.45 -45.68
N GLN A 444 20.68 -73.12 -44.54
CA GLN A 444 20.82 -74.57 -44.41
C GLN A 444 19.84 -75.32 -45.33
N ILE A 445 18.58 -74.86 -45.43
CA ILE A 445 17.58 -75.42 -46.35
C ILE A 445 18.03 -75.27 -47.80
N ASN A 446 18.52 -74.09 -48.21
CA ASN A 446 19.03 -73.88 -49.57
C ASN A 446 20.19 -74.82 -49.90
N THR A 447 21.10 -75.03 -48.95
CA THR A 447 22.21 -75.98 -49.11
C THR A 447 21.70 -77.41 -49.27
N ALA A 448 20.72 -77.83 -48.45
CA ALA A 448 20.11 -79.15 -48.54
C ALA A 448 19.35 -79.36 -49.86
N ILE A 449 18.61 -78.35 -50.33
CA ILE A 449 17.93 -78.34 -51.64
C ILE A 449 18.95 -78.60 -52.75
N ARG A 450 20.05 -77.85 -52.79
CA ARG A 450 21.11 -78.04 -53.80
C ARG A 450 21.70 -79.45 -53.76
N GLN A 451 21.93 -80.00 -52.57
CA GLN A 451 22.43 -81.35 -52.40
C GLN A 451 21.43 -82.40 -52.92
N VAL A 452 20.12 -82.23 -52.65
CA VAL A 452 19.08 -83.13 -53.17
C VAL A 452 18.98 -83.05 -54.69
N ALA A 453 19.06 -81.85 -55.29
CA ALA A 453 19.09 -81.68 -56.75
C ALA A 453 20.29 -82.40 -57.38
N GLN A 454 21.48 -82.27 -56.78
CA GLN A 454 22.68 -82.97 -57.24
C GLN A 454 22.52 -84.49 -57.14
N ASN A 455 22.00 -85.00 -56.02
CA ASN A 455 21.74 -86.43 -55.84
C ASN A 455 20.70 -86.95 -56.84
N ALA A 456 19.63 -86.20 -57.11
CA ALA A 456 18.64 -86.57 -58.10
C ALA A 456 19.26 -86.67 -59.51
N ASN A 457 20.10 -85.71 -59.90
CA ASN A 457 20.82 -85.76 -61.17
C ASN A 457 21.78 -86.95 -61.27
N ALA A 458 22.48 -87.28 -60.18
CA ALA A 458 23.34 -88.46 -60.12
C ALA A 458 22.53 -89.76 -60.32
N VAL A 459 21.42 -89.93 -59.58
CA VAL A 459 20.53 -91.09 -59.72
C VAL A 459 19.95 -91.20 -61.13
N ALA A 460 19.56 -90.08 -61.75
CA ALA A 460 19.06 -90.09 -63.13
C ALA A 460 20.14 -90.58 -64.12
N THR A 461 21.38 -90.12 -63.95
CA THR A 461 22.53 -90.50 -64.79
C THR A 461 22.89 -91.98 -64.60
N ASP A 462 23.02 -92.42 -63.35
CA ASP A 462 23.36 -93.81 -63.01
C ASP A 462 22.27 -94.78 -63.47
N SER A 463 20.99 -94.41 -63.30
CA SER A 463 19.87 -95.21 -63.77
C SER A 463 19.83 -95.32 -65.28
N ALA A 464 20.16 -94.25 -66.01
CA ALA A 464 20.25 -94.30 -67.47
C ALA A 464 21.38 -95.22 -67.94
N SER A 465 22.54 -95.16 -67.29
CA SER A 465 23.68 -96.06 -67.57
C SER A 465 23.36 -97.53 -67.27
N ALA A 466 22.70 -97.79 -66.13
CA ALA A 466 22.27 -99.12 -65.74
C ALA A 466 21.20 -99.70 -66.68
N ALA A 467 20.24 -98.87 -67.12
CA ALA A 467 19.24 -99.25 -68.10
C ALA A 467 19.87 -99.64 -69.44
N GLU A 468 20.84 -98.87 -69.92
CA GLU A 468 21.58 -99.17 -71.15
C GLU A 468 22.40 -100.47 -71.02
N THR A 469 23.05 -100.68 -69.88
CA THR A 469 23.80 -101.92 -69.60
C THR A 469 22.88 -103.14 -69.56
N ALA A 470 21.72 -103.04 -68.89
CA ALA A 470 20.73 -104.11 -68.81
C ALA A 470 20.14 -104.44 -70.19
N LYS A 471 19.87 -103.42 -71.01
CA LYS A 471 19.41 -103.56 -72.39
C LYS A 471 20.45 -104.30 -73.25
N ASN A 472 21.71 -103.88 -73.20
CA ASN A 472 22.80 -104.53 -73.93
C ASN A 472 23.01 -105.98 -73.45
N GLY A 473 22.93 -106.22 -72.13
CA GLY A 473 22.95 -107.56 -71.56
C GLY A 473 21.79 -108.43 -72.06
N SER A 474 20.58 -107.87 -72.15
CA SER A 474 19.39 -108.57 -72.63
C SER A 474 19.56 -109.01 -74.09
N GLN A 475 20.14 -108.17 -74.94
CA GLN A 475 20.47 -108.53 -76.33
C GLN A 475 21.50 -109.67 -76.43
N ILE A 476 22.51 -109.67 -75.56
CA ILE A 476 23.52 -110.75 -75.52
C ILE A 476 22.87 -112.09 -75.13
N VAL A 477 21.95 -112.07 -74.14
CA VAL A 477 21.21 -113.26 -73.73
C VAL A 477 20.27 -113.75 -74.84
N GLU A 478 19.60 -112.85 -75.57
CA GLU A 478 18.78 -113.20 -76.73
C GLU A 478 19.61 -113.87 -77.85
N GLY A 479 20.81 -113.36 -78.11
CA GLY A 479 21.78 -114.01 -79.00
C GLY A 479 22.20 -115.40 -78.50
N THR A 480 22.40 -115.56 -77.19
CA THR A 480 22.74 -116.83 -76.56
C THR A 480 21.61 -117.85 -76.68
N LEU A 481 20.35 -117.44 -76.48
CA LEU A 481 19.17 -118.29 -76.67
C LEU A 481 19.06 -118.79 -78.11
N THR A 482 19.31 -117.92 -79.09
CA THR A 482 19.35 -118.28 -80.51
C THR A 482 20.46 -119.31 -80.80
N GLY A 483 21.64 -119.10 -80.20
CA GLY A 483 22.75 -120.04 -80.27
C GLY A 483 22.42 -121.42 -79.67
N MET A 484 21.81 -121.45 -78.49
CA MET A 484 21.40 -122.69 -77.82
C MET A 484 20.32 -123.45 -78.60
N HIS A 485 19.34 -122.76 -79.20
CA HIS A 485 18.39 -123.39 -80.11
C HIS A 485 19.09 -124.03 -81.32
N THR A 486 20.08 -123.35 -81.88
CA THR A 486 20.87 -123.89 -83.00
C THR A 486 21.63 -125.14 -82.57
N ILE A 487 22.26 -125.12 -81.38
CA ILE A 487 22.95 -126.29 -80.82
C ILE A 487 21.97 -127.45 -80.61
N LYS A 488 20.79 -127.19 -80.01
CA LYS A 488 19.73 -128.21 -79.82
C LYS A 488 19.39 -128.90 -81.14
N THR A 489 19.10 -128.13 -82.19
CA THR A 489 18.81 -128.69 -83.52
C THR A 489 19.98 -129.50 -84.10
N LYS A 490 21.24 -129.11 -83.85
CA LYS A 490 22.42 -129.85 -84.32
C LYS A 490 22.64 -131.14 -83.53
N VAL A 491 22.39 -131.14 -82.23
CA VAL A 491 22.45 -132.34 -81.38
C VAL A 491 21.35 -133.32 -81.76
N ASP A 492 20.11 -132.85 -81.96
CA ASP A 492 18.99 -133.67 -82.42
C ASP A 492 19.30 -134.35 -83.77
N ALA A 493 19.83 -133.58 -84.73
CA ALA A 493 20.23 -134.11 -86.03
C ALA A 493 21.40 -135.11 -85.96
N ALA A 494 22.35 -134.89 -85.05
CA ALA A 494 23.46 -135.83 -84.82
C ALA A 494 22.96 -137.14 -84.18
N SER A 495 22.04 -137.04 -83.22
CA SER A 495 21.38 -138.19 -82.58
C SER A 495 20.66 -139.06 -83.63
N GLU A 496 19.87 -138.44 -84.52
CA GLU A 496 19.18 -139.15 -85.61
C GLU A 496 20.17 -139.91 -86.53
N LYS A 497 21.31 -139.30 -86.87
CA LYS A 497 22.33 -139.93 -87.72
C LYS A 497 23.05 -141.09 -87.03
N ILE A 498 23.29 -140.99 -85.73
CA ILE A 498 23.88 -142.06 -84.93
C ILE A 498 22.89 -143.23 -84.81
N GLU A 499 21.60 -142.94 -84.60
CA GLU A 499 20.55 -143.95 -84.56
C GLU A 499 20.43 -144.68 -85.91
N GLU A 500 20.49 -143.94 -87.03
CA GLU A 500 20.55 -144.52 -88.38
C GLU A 500 21.77 -145.45 -88.53
N MET A 501 22.94 -145.04 -88.03
CA MET A 501 24.16 -145.86 -88.05
C MET A 501 24.02 -147.13 -87.20
N GLY A 502 23.33 -147.05 -86.05
CA GLY A 502 22.97 -148.21 -85.23
C GLY A 502 22.11 -149.22 -86.00
N LYS A 503 21.08 -148.74 -86.70
CA LYS A 503 20.23 -149.58 -87.55
C LYS A 503 21.02 -150.24 -88.69
N ARG A 504 21.90 -149.49 -89.37
CA ARG A 504 22.77 -150.04 -90.41
C ARG A 504 23.74 -151.09 -89.87
N SER A 505 24.24 -150.91 -88.65
CA SER A 505 25.13 -151.87 -87.99
C SER A 505 24.41 -153.17 -87.64
N LEU A 506 23.13 -153.10 -87.25
CA LEU A 506 22.27 -154.29 -87.08
C LEU A 506 22.04 -155.01 -88.41
N GLU A 507 21.75 -154.27 -89.50
CA GLU A 507 21.59 -154.84 -90.84
C GLU A 507 22.88 -155.56 -91.31
N ILE A 508 24.05 -154.97 -91.07
CA ILE A 508 25.34 -155.60 -91.40
C ILE A 508 25.58 -156.84 -90.54
N GLY A 509 25.26 -156.80 -89.23
CA GLY A 509 25.37 -157.97 -88.36
C GLY A 509 24.60 -159.18 -88.90
N ALA A 510 23.35 -158.98 -89.34
CA ALA A 510 22.54 -160.04 -89.94
C ALA A 510 23.13 -160.59 -91.26
N ILE A 511 23.77 -159.74 -92.06
CA ILE A 511 24.49 -160.16 -93.27
C ILE A 511 25.71 -161.01 -92.90
N VAL A 512 26.49 -160.60 -91.90
CA VAL A 512 27.68 -161.32 -91.44
C VAL A 512 27.31 -162.69 -90.89
N GLU A 513 26.21 -162.80 -90.12
CA GLU A 513 25.64 -164.07 -89.66
C GLU A 513 25.26 -164.97 -90.84
N THR A 514 24.60 -164.43 -91.86
CA THR A 514 24.28 -165.17 -93.09
C THR A 514 25.54 -165.66 -93.83
N ILE A 515 26.60 -164.85 -93.90
CA ILE A 515 27.87 -165.24 -94.53
C ILE A 515 28.55 -166.33 -93.71
N GLU A 516 28.51 -166.28 -92.37
CA GLU A 516 29.02 -167.34 -91.50
C GLU A 516 28.28 -168.66 -91.76
N GLU A 517 26.94 -168.61 -91.89
CA GLU A 517 26.13 -169.77 -92.26
C GLU A 517 26.55 -170.34 -93.62
N ILE A 518 26.71 -169.49 -94.64
CA ILE A 518 27.15 -169.89 -95.98
C ILE A 518 28.57 -170.47 -95.94
N ALA A 519 29.49 -169.86 -95.19
CA ALA A 519 30.86 -170.34 -95.04
C ALA A 519 30.88 -171.71 -94.35
N SER A 520 30.10 -171.90 -93.30
CA SER A 520 29.94 -173.17 -92.60
C SER A 520 29.33 -174.26 -93.50
N GLN A 521 28.29 -173.94 -94.26
CA GLN A 521 27.70 -174.85 -95.25
C GLN A 521 28.68 -175.19 -96.38
N THR A 522 29.44 -174.20 -96.87
CA THR A 522 30.43 -174.38 -97.93
C THR A 522 31.58 -175.26 -97.43
N ASN A 523 32.02 -175.10 -96.18
CA ASN A 523 33.02 -175.94 -95.54
C ASN A 523 32.54 -177.41 -95.45
N LEU A 524 31.27 -177.65 -95.08
CA LEU A 524 30.67 -178.99 -95.08
C LEU A 524 30.52 -179.58 -96.48
N LEU A 525 30.08 -178.79 -97.46
CA LEU A 525 29.96 -179.23 -98.86
C LEU A 525 31.33 -179.56 -99.46
N ALA A 526 32.34 -178.74 -99.18
CA ALA A 526 33.72 -178.94 -99.61
C ALA A 526 34.34 -180.18 -98.94
N LEU A 527 34.05 -180.41 -97.66
CA LEU A 527 34.45 -181.63 -96.96
C LEU A 527 33.81 -182.88 -97.60
N ASN A 528 32.51 -182.85 -97.89
CA ASN A 528 31.82 -183.93 -98.57
C ASN A 528 32.38 -184.17 -99.98
N ALA A 529 32.70 -183.11 -100.72
CA ALA A 529 33.33 -183.19 -102.04
C ALA A 529 34.76 -183.75 -101.97
N ALA A 530 35.55 -183.39 -100.96
CA ALA A 530 36.89 -183.92 -100.73
C ALA A 530 36.85 -185.42 -100.40
N ILE A 531 35.87 -185.86 -99.59
CA ILE A 531 35.64 -187.28 -99.28
C ILE A 531 35.27 -188.05 -100.54
N GLU A 532 34.33 -187.55 -101.35
CA GLU A 532 33.89 -188.26 -102.56
C GLU A 532 34.97 -188.26 -103.66
N ALA A 533 35.78 -187.20 -103.74
CA ALA A 533 36.96 -187.16 -104.61
C ALA A 533 38.06 -188.12 -104.17
N ALA A 534 38.27 -188.32 -102.86
CA ALA A 534 39.15 -189.37 -102.34
C ALA A 534 38.60 -190.79 -102.65
N ARG A 535 37.28 -190.93 -102.69
CA ARG A 535 36.57 -192.18 -103.02
C ARG A 535 36.68 -192.58 -104.50
N ALA A 536 36.77 -191.60 -105.41
CA ALA A 536 36.92 -191.80 -106.86
C ALA A 536 38.36 -192.19 -107.31
N GLY A 537 39.32 -192.35 -106.38
CA GLY A 537 40.66 -192.86 -106.66
C GLY A 537 41.49 -191.97 -107.60
N GLU A 538 42.24 -192.56 -108.55
CA GLU A 538 43.14 -191.84 -109.48
C GLU A 538 42.42 -190.74 -110.29
N HIS A 539 41.13 -190.93 -110.63
CA HIS A 539 40.34 -189.96 -111.40
C HIS A 539 39.84 -188.75 -110.58
N GLY A 540 39.84 -188.86 -109.24
CA GLY A 540 39.35 -187.82 -108.33
C GLY A 540 40.44 -186.87 -107.79
N LYS A 541 41.72 -187.15 -108.02
CA LYS A 541 42.85 -186.39 -107.44
C LYS A 541 42.78 -184.87 -107.72
N GLY A 542 42.41 -184.46 -108.94
CA GLY A 542 42.25 -183.05 -109.29
C GLY A 542 41.10 -182.37 -108.53
N PHE A 543 39.98 -183.09 -108.35
CA PHE A 543 38.81 -182.59 -107.61
C PHE A 543 39.07 -182.54 -106.11
N ALA A 544 39.84 -183.49 -105.55
CA ALA A 544 40.19 -183.50 -104.13
C ALA A 544 41.01 -182.26 -103.74
N VAL A 545 41.97 -181.85 -104.58
CA VAL A 545 42.76 -180.63 -104.35
C VAL A 545 41.87 -179.38 -104.37
N VAL A 546 40.94 -179.27 -105.33
CA VAL A 546 40.02 -178.13 -105.39
C VAL A 546 39.07 -178.12 -104.18
N ALA A 547 38.53 -179.27 -103.79
CA ALA A 547 37.64 -179.37 -102.64
C ALA A 547 38.34 -179.01 -101.32
N ASP A 548 39.59 -179.44 -101.10
CA ASP A 548 40.36 -179.03 -99.93
C ASP A 548 40.72 -177.54 -99.94
N GLU A 549 40.94 -176.94 -101.11
CA GLU A 549 41.17 -175.49 -101.25
C GLU A 549 39.89 -174.69 -100.94
N VAL A 550 38.72 -175.14 -101.42
CA VAL A 550 37.42 -174.55 -101.07
C VAL A 550 37.13 -174.70 -99.58
N ARG A 551 37.47 -175.85 -98.97
CA ARG A 551 37.32 -176.08 -97.52
C ARG A 551 38.15 -175.08 -96.72
N LYS A 552 39.44 -174.92 -97.06
CA LYS A 552 40.32 -173.93 -96.43
C LYS A 552 39.83 -172.50 -96.66
N LEU A 553 39.30 -172.19 -97.84
CA LEU A 553 38.73 -170.86 -98.12
C LEU A 553 37.48 -170.60 -97.29
N ALA A 554 36.60 -171.59 -97.13
CA ALA A 554 35.41 -171.51 -96.30
C ALA A 554 35.75 -171.39 -94.80
N GLU A 555 36.74 -172.12 -94.31
CA GLU A 555 37.27 -172.00 -92.95
C GLU A 555 37.88 -170.60 -92.71
N ARG A 556 38.64 -170.07 -93.67
CA ARG A 556 39.15 -168.69 -93.63
C ARG A 556 38.03 -167.65 -93.69
N SER A 557 36.99 -167.86 -94.50
CA SER A 557 35.82 -166.98 -94.55
C SER A 557 35.08 -166.98 -93.22
N SER A 558 34.93 -168.14 -92.56
CA SER A 558 34.29 -168.26 -91.24
C SER A 558 35.09 -167.57 -90.13
N LEU A 559 36.41 -167.69 -90.16
CA LEU A 559 37.26 -166.95 -89.22
C LEU A 559 37.17 -165.43 -89.47
N ALA A 560 37.17 -165.00 -90.72
CA ALA A 560 37.04 -163.58 -91.08
C ALA A 560 35.66 -163.00 -90.71
N THR A 561 34.56 -163.74 -90.89
CA THR A 561 33.21 -163.32 -90.45
C THR A 561 33.12 -163.20 -88.94
N LYS A 562 33.77 -164.07 -88.16
CA LYS A 562 33.84 -163.92 -86.69
C LYS A 562 34.60 -162.66 -86.26
N GLU A 563 35.69 -162.32 -86.97
CA GLU A 563 36.39 -161.05 -86.74
C GLU A 563 35.51 -159.84 -87.07
N ILE A 564 34.76 -159.90 -88.19
CA ILE A 564 33.81 -158.84 -88.55
C ILE A 564 32.67 -158.76 -87.53
N ASP A 565 32.13 -159.88 -87.05
CA ASP A 565 31.08 -159.91 -86.03
C ASP A 565 31.54 -159.23 -84.74
N ALA A 566 32.77 -159.52 -84.27
CA ALA A 566 33.35 -158.82 -83.14
C ALA A 566 33.48 -157.30 -83.37
N LEU A 567 33.85 -156.86 -84.57
CA LEU A 567 33.90 -155.44 -84.95
C LEU A 567 32.50 -154.81 -84.96
N ILE A 568 31.49 -155.50 -85.50
CA ILE A 568 30.10 -155.01 -85.53
C ILE A 568 29.53 -154.88 -84.13
N ASN A 569 29.75 -155.87 -83.25
CA ASN A 569 29.37 -155.79 -81.85
C ASN A 569 30.06 -154.60 -81.14
N GLY A 570 31.35 -154.34 -81.44
CA GLY A 570 32.07 -153.16 -80.96
C GLY A 570 31.47 -151.83 -81.46
N ILE A 571 31.08 -151.77 -82.74
CA ILE A 571 30.40 -150.60 -83.32
C ILE A 571 29.02 -150.40 -82.67
N GLN A 572 28.23 -151.46 -82.49
CA GLN A 572 26.91 -151.38 -81.84
C GLN A 572 27.03 -150.86 -80.40
N SER A 573 28.01 -151.34 -79.63
CA SER A 573 28.29 -150.80 -78.29
C SER A 573 28.65 -149.32 -78.34
N THR A 574 29.56 -148.93 -79.25
CA THR A 574 29.98 -147.52 -79.40
C THR A 574 28.82 -146.62 -79.83
N VAL A 575 27.91 -147.12 -80.68
CA VAL A 575 26.69 -146.40 -81.07
C VAL A 575 25.77 -146.21 -79.87
N SER A 576 25.56 -147.25 -79.06
CA SER A 576 24.74 -147.16 -77.85
C SER A 576 25.29 -146.08 -76.90
N ASP A 577 26.59 -146.09 -76.65
CA ASP A 577 27.25 -145.07 -75.80
C ASP A 577 27.10 -143.67 -76.41
N ALA A 578 27.23 -143.53 -77.74
CA ALA A 578 27.06 -142.26 -78.43
C ALA A 578 25.61 -141.73 -78.37
N VAL A 579 24.60 -142.59 -78.47
CA VAL A 579 23.19 -142.21 -78.29
C VAL A 579 22.93 -141.72 -76.87
N GLN A 580 23.46 -142.42 -75.87
CA GLN A 580 23.34 -141.98 -74.48
C GLN A 580 23.99 -140.61 -74.26
N ALA A 581 25.21 -140.40 -74.76
CA ALA A 581 25.90 -139.11 -74.66
C ALA A 581 25.15 -137.98 -75.38
N MET A 582 24.48 -138.26 -76.51
CA MET A 582 23.64 -137.28 -77.21
C MET A 582 22.37 -136.94 -76.43
N ALA A 583 21.74 -137.92 -75.76
CA ALA A 583 20.58 -137.69 -74.90
C ALA A 583 20.96 -136.81 -73.69
N GLU A 584 22.08 -137.10 -73.04
CA GLU A 584 22.63 -136.27 -71.96
C GLU A 584 22.95 -134.84 -72.46
N SER A 585 23.61 -134.71 -73.61
CA SER A 585 23.90 -133.41 -74.23
C SER A 585 22.64 -132.61 -74.56
N SER A 586 21.59 -133.27 -75.07
CA SER A 586 20.30 -132.61 -75.34
C SER A 586 19.67 -132.06 -74.06
N SER A 587 19.76 -132.81 -72.95
CA SER A 587 19.27 -132.37 -71.64
C SER A 587 20.06 -131.17 -71.13
N GLU A 588 21.39 -131.18 -71.23
CA GLU A 588 22.23 -130.05 -70.81
C GLU A 588 21.95 -128.78 -71.62
N VAL A 589 21.70 -128.91 -72.93
CA VAL A 589 21.32 -127.77 -73.78
C VAL A 589 19.96 -127.20 -73.38
N GLU A 590 18.99 -128.06 -73.02
CA GLU A 590 17.67 -127.62 -72.55
C GLU A 590 17.73 -126.90 -71.21
N GLU A 591 18.58 -127.36 -70.29
CA GLU A 591 18.91 -126.64 -69.06
C GLU A 591 19.58 -125.29 -69.36
N GLY A 592 20.51 -125.25 -70.32
CA GLY A 592 21.16 -124.03 -70.80
C GLY A 592 20.16 -123.00 -71.35
N VAL A 593 19.18 -123.44 -72.15
CA VAL A 593 18.07 -122.59 -72.64
C VAL A 593 17.25 -122.04 -71.48
N THR A 594 16.95 -122.87 -70.48
CA THR A 594 16.17 -122.46 -69.30
C THR A 594 16.90 -121.40 -68.49
N ASN A 595 18.20 -121.61 -68.21
CA ASN A 595 19.04 -120.66 -67.48
C ASN A 595 19.21 -119.34 -68.22
N ALA A 596 19.40 -119.37 -69.55
CA ALA A 596 19.48 -118.17 -70.36
C ALA A 596 18.16 -117.38 -70.34
N ASN A 597 16.99 -118.04 -70.40
CA ASN A 597 15.71 -117.37 -70.26
C ASN A 597 15.54 -116.69 -68.89
N LEU A 598 15.94 -117.36 -67.81
CA LEU A 598 15.92 -116.78 -66.46
C LEU A 598 16.82 -115.54 -66.35
N ALA A 599 18.03 -115.58 -66.93
CA ALA A 599 18.92 -114.43 -67.00
C ALA A 599 18.30 -113.27 -67.81
N GLY A 600 17.65 -113.57 -68.93
CA GLY A 600 16.95 -112.59 -69.76
C GLY A 600 15.81 -111.90 -69.00
N LYS A 601 15.01 -112.67 -68.26
CA LYS A 601 13.96 -112.14 -67.38
C LYS A 601 14.53 -111.23 -66.30
N ALA A 602 15.61 -111.64 -65.62
CA ALA A 602 16.26 -110.82 -64.60
C ALA A 602 16.76 -109.47 -65.17
N LEU A 603 17.31 -109.47 -66.39
CA LEU A 603 17.73 -108.23 -67.06
C LEU A 603 16.54 -107.32 -67.43
N ALA A 604 15.42 -107.89 -67.85
CA ALA A 604 14.19 -107.14 -68.09
C ALA A 604 13.63 -106.51 -66.79
N ASP A 605 13.68 -107.23 -65.67
CA ASP A 605 13.28 -106.70 -64.36
C ASP A 605 14.21 -105.55 -63.92
N ILE A 606 15.53 -105.65 -64.16
CA ILE A 606 16.49 -104.56 -63.91
C ILE A 606 16.18 -103.35 -64.80
N LEU A 607 15.86 -103.54 -66.08
CA LEU A 607 15.49 -102.45 -66.99
C LEU A 607 14.22 -101.72 -66.49
N GLY A 608 13.23 -102.47 -66.01
CA GLY A 608 12.03 -101.89 -65.38
C GLY A 608 12.35 -101.08 -64.13
N ALA A 609 13.17 -101.63 -63.22
CA ALA A 609 13.58 -100.98 -61.98
C ALA A 609 14.39 -99.69 -62.22
N THR A 610 15.33 -99.71 -63.17
CA THR A 610 16.15 -98.55 -63.53
C THR A 610 15.33 -97.45 -64.21
N THR A 611 14.38 -97.81 -65.07
CA THR A 611 13.44 -96.84 -65.66
C THR A 611 12.56 -96.17 -64.59
N ALA A 612 12.08 -96.94 -63.62
CA ALA A 612 11.32 -96.41 -62.49
C ALA A 612 12.18 -95.46 -61.61
N ALA A 613 13.44 -95.84 -61.34
CA ALA A 613 14.38 -94.99 -60.60
C ALA A 613 14.68 -93.67 -61.32
N ASN A 614 14.87 -93.70 -62.65
CA ASN A 614 15.05 -92.49 -63.45
C ASN A 614 13.82 -91.57 -63.37
N LYS A 615 12.62 -92.12 -63.48
CA LYS A 615 11.36 -91.35 -63.30
C LYS A 615 11.28 -90.72 -61.91
N GLN A 616 11.65 -91.44 -60.86
CA GLN A 616 11.64 -90.93 -59.49
C GLN A 616 12.66 -89.79 -59.30
N ALA A 617 13.83 -89.89 -59.92
CA ALA A 617 14.84 -88.84 -59.92
C ALA A 617 14.33 -87.55 -60.62
N ALA A 618 13.62 -87.69 -61.74
CA ALA A 618 13.01 -86.54 -62.42
C ALA A 618 11.96 -85.83 -61.53
N LEU A 619 11.08 -86.60 -60.86
CA LEU A 619 10.10 -86.04 -59.91
C LEU A 619 10.78 -85.37 -58.71
N ALA A 620 11.89 -85.94 -58.20
CA ALA A 620 12.67 -85.34 -57.14
C ALA A 620 13.28 -84.00 -57.59
N SER A 621 13.85 -83.92 -58.79
CA SER A 621 14.39 -82.68 -59.36
C SER A 621 13.33 -81.59 -59.51
N GLU A 622 12.13 -81.95 -59.99
CA GLU A 622 10.99 -81.02 -60.07
C GLU A 622 10.55 -80.52 -58.69
N ALA A 623 10.49 -81.42 -57.70
CA ALA A 623 10.19 -81.04 -56.33
C ALA A 623 11.25 -80.09 -55.74
N THR A 624 12.53 -80.34 -56.03
CA THR A 624 13.63 -79.47 -55.59
C THR A 624 13.56 -78.08 -56.23
N ALA A 625 13.21 -77.97 -57.51
CA ALA A 625 13.01 -76.67 -58.17
C ALA A 625 11.88 -75.86 -57.52
N ARG A 626 10.75 -76.53 -57.15
CA ARG A 626 9.66 -75.88 -56.40
C ARG A 626 10.09 -75.48 -54.98
N MET A 627 10.90 -76.30 -54.31
CA MET A 627 11.46 -75.95 -53.00
C MET A 627 12.42 -74.76 -53.07
N GLU A 628 13.22 -74.65 -54.13
CA GLU A 628 14.12 -73.52 -54.33
C GLU A 628 13.35 -72.21 -54.46
N GLN A 629 12.27 -72.19 -55.25
CA GLN A 629 11.38 -71.02 -55.34
C GLN A 629 10.76 -70.67 -53.97
N ALA A 630 10.19 -71.66 -53.28
CA ALA A 630 9.60 -71.43 -51.95
C ALA A 630 10.63 -70.93 -50.93
N SER A 631 11.88 -71.40 -51.02
CA SER A 631 12.95 -70.93 -50.16
C SER A 631 13.36 -69.48 -50.45
N GLN A 632 13.32 -69.05 -51.71
CA GLN A 632 13.56 -67.64 -52.08
C GLN A 632 12.45 -66.72 -51.56
N GLU A 633 11.19 -67.14 -51.67
CA GLU A 633 10.05 -66.42 -51.07
C GLU A 633 10.20 -66.32 -49.55
N LEU A 634 10.71 -67.37 -48.91
CA LEU A 634 10.97 -67.37 -47.46
C LEU A 634 12.08 -66.40 -47.07
N VAL A 635 13.15 -66.26 -47.86
CA VAL A 635 14.20 -65.24 -47.65
C VAL A 635 13.58 -63.84 -47.69
N ILE A 636 12.79 -63.53 -48.73
CA ILE A 636 12.13 -62.21 -48.87
C ILE A 636 11.21 -61.93 -47.67
N ALA A 637 10.45 -62.94 -47.22
CA ALA A 637 9.58 -62.79 -46.06
C ALA A 637 10.36 -62.52 -44.76
N VAL A 638 11.49 -63.21 -44.55
CA VAL A 638 12.35 -63.00 -43.38
C VAL A 638 12.99 -61.60 -43.40
N ASP A 639 13.45 -61.12 -44.55
CA ASP A 639 13.97 -59.76 -44.71
C ASP A 639 12.92 -58.69 -44.39
N ALA A 640 11.68 -58.87 -44.87
CA ALA A 640 10.57 -57.97 -44.54
C ALA A 640 10.25 -57.94 -43.03
N VAL A 641 10.37 -59.08 -42.34
CA VAL A 641 10.23 -59.11 -40.88
C VAL A 641 11.39 -58.37 -40.20
N SER A 642 12.61 -58.45 -40.74
CA SER A 642 13.76 -57.68 -40.24
C SER A 642 13.53 -56.17 -40.34
N GLU A 643 12.98 -55.68 -41.46
CA GLU A 643 12.64 -54.27 -41.64
C GLU A 643 11.58 -53.81 -40.61
N ILE A 644 10.56 -54.63 -40.35
CA ILE A 644 9.55 -54.37 -39.33
C ILE A 644 10.19 -54.29 -37.92
N VAL A 645 11.17 -55.13 -37.63
CA VAL A 645 11.90 -55.09 -36.35
C VAL A 645 12.65 -53.77 -36.20
N GLU A 646 13.38 -53.31 -37.22
CA GLU A 646 14.06 -52.02 -37.18
C GLU A 646 13.07 -50.86 -36.98
N GLN A 647 11.93 -50.88 -37.69
CA GLN A 647 10.89 -49.88 -37.55
C GLN A 647 10.29 -49.88 -36.13
N ASN A 648 10.02 -51.05 -35.55
CA ASN A 648 9.50 -51.16 -34.18
C ASN A 648 10.52 -50.64 -33.17
N THR A 649 11.82 -50.94 -33.33
CA THR A 649 12.87 -50.39 -32.46
C THR A 649 12.90 -48.87 -32.53
N ALA A 650 12.91 -48.29 -33.73
CA ALA A 650 12.88 -46.83 -33.91
C ALA A 650 11.63 -46.17 -33.29
N ALA A 651 10.44 -46.75 -33.53
CA ALA A 651 9.19 -46.27 -32.94
C ALA A 651 9.21 -46.35 -31.41
N THR A 652 9.82 -47.40 -30.86
CA THR A 652 9.94 -47.58 -29.41
C THR A 652 10.87 -46.54 -28.78
N GLU A 653 11.97 -46.19 -29.45
CA GLU A 653 12.88 -45.11 -29.01
C GLU A 653 12.16 -43.74 -29.03
N GLU A 654 11.41 -43.43 -30.09
CA GLU A 654 10.62 -42.20 -30.20
C GLU A 654 9.51 -42.13 -29.12
N MET A 655 8.82 -43.24 -28.88
CA MET A 655 7.83 -43.35 -27.82
C MET A 655 8.46 -43.17 -26.43
N ALA A 656 9.65 -43.72 -26.18
CA ALA A 656 10.37 -43.54 -24.93
C ALA A 656 10.73 -42.07 -24.69
N ALA A 657 11.24 -41.37 -25.71
CA ALA A 657 11.54 -39.94 -25.65
C ALA A 657 10.27 -39.12 -25.36
N THR A 658 9.19 -39.38 -26.10
CA THR A 658 7.90 -38.69 -25.91
C THR A 658 7.32 -38.96 -24.51
N SER A 659 7.40 -40.20 -24.03
CA SER A 659 6.96 -40.55 -22.67
C SER A 659 7.73 -39.77 -21.59
N SER A 660 9.03 -39.56 -21.80
CA SER A 660 9.85 -38.76 -20.90
C SER A 660 9.44 -37.29 -20.92
N GLU A 661 9.18 -36.71 -22.09
CA GLU A 661 8.71 -35.33 -22.23
C GLU A 661 7.33 -35.10 -21.59
N VAL A 662 6.41 -36.05 -21.75
CA VAL A 662 5.10 -36.01 -21.10
C VAL A 662 5.27 -36.10 -19.58
N SER A 663 6.14 -36.98 -19.08
CA SER A 663 6.44 -37.08 -17.64
C SER A 663 6.94 -35.75 -17.07
N GLN A 664 7.85 -35.08 -17.77
CA GLN A 664 8.35 -33.76 -17.37
C GLN A 664 7.23 -32.70 -17.39
N SER A 665 6.36 -32.74 -18.40
CA SER A 665 5.22 -31.82 -18.50
C SER A 665 4.23 -32.01 -17.34
N ILE A 666 3.99 -33.26 -16.92
CA ILE A 666 3.15 -33.58 -15.75
C ILE A 666 3.74 -32.98 -14.47
N GLU A 667 5.05 -33.04 -14.29
CA GLU A 667 5.73 -32.47 -13.12
C GLU A 667 5.62 -30.94 -13.10
N HIS A 668 5.75 -30.28 -14.25
CA HIS A 668 5.50 -28.85 -14.38
C HIS A 668 4.04 -28.46 -14.07
N ILE A 669 3.06 -29.24 -14.56
CA ILE A 669 1.64 -28.98 -14.27
C ILE A 669 1.34 -29.19 -12.78
N ALA A 670 1.90 -30.23 -12.16
CA ALA A 670 1.75 -30.48 -10.74
C ALA A 670 2.24 -29.29 -9.91
N SER A 671 3.45 -28.80 -10.21
CA SER A 671 4.01 -27.61 -9.55
C SER A 671 3.13 -26.38 -9.75
N ALA A 672 2.58 -26.16 -10.95
CA ALA A 672 1.69 -25.04 -11.22
C ALA A 672 0.35 -25.15 -10.49
N SER A 673 -0.20 -26.35 -10.31
CA SER A 673 -1.41 -26.57 -9.50
C SER A 673 -1.16 -26.32 -8.00
N GLU A 674 0.01 -26.70 -7.48
CA GLU A 674 0.40 -26.36 -6.11
C GLU A 674 0.51 -24.85 -5.93
N GLU A 675 1.16 -24.15 -6.86
CA GLU A 675 1.29 -22.68 -6.85
C GLU A 675 -0.08 -21.98 -6.93
N ASN A 676 -0.95 -22.37 -7.87
CA ASN A 676 -2.31 -21.85 -7.96
C ASN A 676 -3.10 -22.05 -6.66
N SER A 677 -2.93 -23.19 -5.98
CA SER A 677 -3.64 -23.43 -4.72
C SER A 677 -3.16 -22.49 -3.61
N ALA A 678 -1.86 -22.21 -3.56
CA ALA A 678 -1.29 -21.22 -2.63
C ALA A 678 -1.76 -19.79 -2.96
N GLU A 679 -1.78 -19.41 -4.24
CA GLU A 679 -2.33 -18.12 -4.68
C GLU A 679 -3.82 -17.99 -4.33
N VAL A 680 -4.57 -19.08 -4.45
CA VAL A 680 -5.99 -19.10 -4.08
C VAL A 680 -6.20 -18.78 -2.60
N GLU A 681 -5.41 -19.39 -1.72
CA GLU A 681 -5.45 -19.08 -0.28
C GLU A 681 -5.08 -17.63 -0.01
N GLN A 682 -4.02 -17.11 -0.65
CA GLN A 682 -3.55 -15.75 -0.45
C GLN A 682 -4.58 -14.70 -0.91
N VAL A 683 -5.15 -14.86 -2.11
CA VAL A 683 -6.15 -13.92 -2.63
C VAL A 683 -7.43 -14.01 -1.81
N SER A 684 -7.84 -15.20 -1.36
CA SER A 684 -9.00 -15.34 -0.47
C SER A 684 -8.82 -14.56 0.84
N ALA A 685 -7.65 -14.66 1.47
CA ALA A 685 -7.32 -13.88 2.67
C ALA A 685 -7.34 -12.36 2.40
N SER A 686 -6.78 -11.90 1.28
CA SER A 686 -6.82 -10.48 0.90
C SER A 686 -8.25 -10.00 0.60
N THR A 687 -9.10 -10.88 0.06
CA THR A 687 -10.51 -10.59 -0.23
C THR A 687 -11.32 -10.46 1.05
N GLU A 688 -11.05 -11.26 2.08
CA GLU A 688 -11.62 -11.10 3.43
C GLU A 688 -11.21 -9.76 4.07
N GLU A 689 -9.93 -9.40 3.98
CA GLU A 689 -9.43 -8.12 4.50
C GLU A 689 -10.05 -6.92 3.78
N MET A 690 -10.18 -7.00 2.45
CA MET A 690 -10.85 -5.99 1.63
C MET A 690 -12.33 -5.86 2.00
N GLY A 691 -13.02 -6.98 2.25
CA GLY A 691 -14.40 -6.98 2.75
C GLY A 691 -14.55 -6.22 4.06
N ALA A 692 -13.59 -6.35 4.98
CA ALA A 692 -13.57 -5.58 6.22
C ALA A 692 -13.33 -4.08 5.99
N GLN A 693 -12.40 -3.71 5.12
CA GLN A 693 -12.14 -2.30 4.77
C GLN A 693 -13.36 -1.64 4.10
N ILE A 694 -14.04 -2.36 3.20
CA ILE A 694 -15.27 -1.89 2.55
C ILE A 694 -16.37 -1.62 3.58
N ALA A 695 -16.51 -2.49 4.60
CA ALA A 695 -17.46 -2.26 5.69
C ALA A 695 -17.13 -0.96 6.46
N GLU A 696 -15.85 -0.74 6.79
CA GLU A 696 -15.40 0.49 7.48
C GLU A 696 -15.64 1.75 6.65
N VAL A 697 -15.37 1.71 5.34
CA VAL A 697 -15.65 2.82 4.41
C VAL A 697 -17.15 3.11 4.32
N THR A 698 -17.99 2.07 4.31
CA THR A 698 -19.45 2.21 4.31
C THR A 698 -19.93 2.91 5.58
N ASP A 699 -19.40 2.53 6.75
CA ASP A 699 -19.73 3.15 8.03
C ASP A 699 -19.24 4.61 8.09
N ALA A 700 -18.05 4.89 7.56
CA ALA A 700 -17.52 6.24 7.45
C ALA A 700 -18.40 7.13 6.55
N ALA A 701 -18.83 6.62 5.38
CA ALA A 701 -19.75 7.31 4.49
C ALA A 701 -21.10 7.62 5.16
N ALA A 702 -21.66 6.67 5.91
CA ALA A 702 -22.89 6.87 6.67
C ALA A 702 -22.73 7.97 7.74
N SER A 703 -21.59 7.97 8.45
CA SER A 703 -21.25 9.00 9.44
C SER A 703 -21.10 10.40 8.82
N LEU A 704 -20.42 10.50 7.67
CA LEU A 704 -20.31 11.75 6.91
C LEU A 704 -21.67 12.28 6.45
N SER A 705 -22.55 11.41 5.94
CA SER A 705 -23.92 11.81 5.57
C SER A 705 -24.72 12.29 6.78
N SER A 706 -24.54 11.66 7.95
CA SER A 706 -25.17 12.11 9.19
C SER A 706 -24.65 13.49 9.64
N MET A 707 -23.34 13.73 9.59
CA MET A 707 -22.75 15.03 9.87
C MET A 707 -23.23 16.11 8.90
N ALA A 708 -23.30 15.80 7.62
CA ALA A 708 -23.81 16.72 6.61
C ALA A 708 -25.26 17.12 6.87
N LYS A 709 -26.13 16.16 7.23
CA LYS A 709 -27.52 16.44 7.66
C LYS A 709 -27.60 17.28 8.93
N ALA A 710 -26.71 17.05 9.89
CA ALA A 710 -26.66 17.85 11.13
C ALA A 710 -26.24 19.30 10.85
N LEU A 711 -25.26 19.51 9.96
CA LEU A 711 -24.85 20.84 9.50
C LEU A 711 -25.98 21.54 8.74
N ASP A 712 -26.69 20.83 7.86
CA ASP A 712 -27.85 21.35 7.14
C ASP A 712 -28.96 21.81 8.10
N GLN A 713 -29.25 21.02 9.14
CA GLN A 713 -30.20 21.43 10.19
C GLN A 713 -29.78 22.70 10.95
N ILE A 714 -28.49 22.88 11.21
CA ILE A 714 -27.97 24.10 11.84
C ILE A 714 -28.13 25.31 10.91
N VAL A 715 -27.84 25.14 9.61
CA VAL A 715 -28.00 26.18 8.59
C VAL A 715 -29.45 26.62 8.46
N VAL A 716 -30.41 25.68 8.50
CA VAL A 716 -31.87 25.98 8.45
C VAL A 716 -32.32 26.88 9.62
N GLY A 717 -31.59 26.89 10.74
CA GLY A 717 -31.83 27.81 11.86
C GLY A 717 -31.57 29.29 11.54
N PHE A 718 -30.89 29.59 10.42
CA PHE A 718 -30.61 30.94 9.97
C PHE A 718 -31.47 31.31 8.76
N LYS A 719 -32.15 32.46 8.82
CA LYS A 719 -32.86 33.01 7.66
C LYS A 719 -31.88 33.81 6.81
N LEU A 720 -31.64 33.33 5.60
CA LEU A 720 -30.85 34.02 4.59
C LEU A 720 -31.80 34.71 3.60
N THR A 721 -31.39 35.86 3.07
CA THR A 721 -32.09 36.45 1.92
C THR A 721 -31.95 35.49 0.76
N ARG A 722 -33.07 35.01 0.23
CA ARG A 722 -33.08 34.37 -1.10
C ARG A 722 -32.69 35.45 -2.10
N GLU A 723 -31.50 35.33 -2.67
CA GLU A 723 -31.25 35.89 -4.00
C GLU A 723 -32.05 35.10 -5.05
#